data_AF-A0A7Y9XBS4-F1
#
_entry.id   AF-A0A7Y9XBS4-F1
#
_cell.length_a   1.000
_cell.length_b   1.000
_cell.length_c   1.000
_cell.angle_alpha   90.00
_cell.angle_beta   90.00
_cell.angle_gamma   90.00
#
_symmetry.space_group_name_H-M   'P 1'
#
loop_
_entity.id
_entity.type
_entity.pdbx_description
1 polymer ?
#
loop_
_entity_poly.entity_id
_entity_poly.type
_entity_poly.pdbx_seq_one_letter_code
_entity_poly.pdbx_strand_id
1 'polypeptide(L)'
;MNNRVGDVHGTAAQFGPVHGPVTVHSTPTPTASSVPGWVKVALPIHQADARDLGAHEALPDTEGQDLPPYVPREIDGELDRRLTTAATSPRGGIVLVAGASTAGKTRALAAALARTLPERMLVTPPEDADLRSLPAWLEERAAQAPHGWVVWLDDLDRHLSSSGLTPTLVAELGHAGAVVAATIRSERLKDLRPSATDHGSALEGVGYAVLKTPPVTVRREWSPQERERARATGDRRLVRAAADERFGVAEQLAAGPLLQQAWRDGPDCGHPRGYALVAAAVGLAQAGASRPLTRDQLQSAHTLYLPTPPPLPEEADQAWEWATRQRSGMAGLLVPADHEGTRWRVFDYLTPPGPLSEAVWHAALAAATARDRFTIGVTAYRAAQIDVAETAWRALAHQGRTSAMSNLGVLLKGSDRVEEAETWYRKAADHGHPDAMSNLGVLLKGSDRVEEAETWYRKAADHGHPDAMYNLGVLLKGSDRVEEAETWYRKAADHDHTGAMYNLGNLLADAGRTEEAETWYRKAADHDHTGAMYNLGNLLADAGRTEEAETWYRKAADHDHTGAMSNLGNLLVEAGQVQEAEDLYRQAAELGHTDAMYNLGVLLTDTGRAEEAEDWYRKAADHGHPDAMYNLSNLLVDAGRVEEAAEWRQRTREAEGAE
;
A
#
# COMPACT_ATOMS: atom_id res chain seq x y z
N MET A 1 -26.82 40.79 -32.55
CA MET A 1 -26.83 41.29 -31.16
C MET A 1 -25.53 40.83 -30.52
N ASN A 2 -24.70 41.76 -30.04
CA ASN A 2 -23.40 41.46 -29.42
C ASN A 2 -23.63 40.76 -28.06
N ASN A 3 -23.37 39.45 -27.97
CA ASN A 3 -23.24 38.78 -26.67
C ASN A 3 -21.82 39.01 -26.15
N ARG A 4 -21.57 40.21 -25.59
CA ARG A 4 -20.48 40.36 -24.63
C ARG A 4 -20.90 39.68 -23.34
N VAL A 5 -20.15 38.65 -22.95
CA VAL A 5 -20.32 37.89 -21.71
C VAL A 5 -20.12 38.86 -20.55
N GLY A 6 -21.22 39.18 -19.86
CA GLY A 6 -21.18 39.75 -18.52
C GLY A 6 -21.46 38.61 -17.53
N ASP A 7 -20.80 38.65 -16.38
CA ASP A 7 -21.00 37.68 -15.32
C ASP A 7 -22.46 37.69 -14.86
N VAL A 8 -23.11 36.52 -14.88
CA VAL A 8 -24.49 36.34 -14.41
C VAL A 8 -24.43 35.76 -12.99
N HIS A 9 -24.83 36.56 -12.00
CA HIS A 9 -24.97 36.09 -10.62
C HIS A 9 -26.44 35.73 -10.35
N GLY A 10 -26.78 34.45 -10.39
CA GLY A 10 -28.12 33.93 -10.10
C GLY A 10 -28.48 32.66 -10.88
N THR A 11 -29.72 32.19 -10.75
CA THR A 11 -30.22 31.01 -11.48
C THR A 11 -30.38 31.33 -12.96
N ALA A 12 -29.58 30.69 -13.82
CA ALA A 12 -29.70 30.80 -15.28
C ALA A 12 -30.34 29.52 -15.84
N ALA A 13 -31.36 29.68 -16.69
CA ALA A 13 -31.94 28.59 -17.46
C ALA A 13 -31.60 28.78 -18.95
N GLN A 14 -30.86 27.83 -19.53
CA GLN A 14 -30.39 27.91 -20.92
C GLN A 14 -31.42 27.26 -21.87
N PHE A 15 -31.97 28.06 -22.78
CA PHE A 15 -32.84 27.60 -23.86
C PHE A 15 -32.12 27.75 -25.21
N GLY A 16 -31.23 26.80 -25.52
CA GLY A 16 -30.52 26.70 -26.81
C GLY A 16 -29.09 26.12 -26.68
N PRO A 17 -28.50 25.56 -27.76
CA PRO A 17 -27.14 25.01 -27.71
C PRO A 17 -26.08 26.14 -27.63
N VAL A 18 -25.07 25.95 -26.77
CA VAL A 18 -23.90 26.85 -26.65
C VAL A 18 -22.71 26.17 -27.32
N HIS A 19 -22.07 26.90 -28.23
CA HIS A 19 -20.81 26.48 -28.87
C HIS A 19 -19.66 27.26 -28.24
N GLY A 20 -18.94 26.61 -27.32
CA GLY A 20 -17.80 27.17 -26.58
C GLY A 20 -17.71 26.59 -25.15
N PRO A 21 -16.54 26.68 -24.48
CA PRO A 21 -16.38 26.21 -23.12
C PRO A 21 -17.24 27.03 -22.15
N VAL A 22 -18.04 26.35 -21.32
CA VAL A 22 -18.82 26.96 -20.24
C VAL A 22 -18.09 26.68 -18.93
N THR A 23 -17.55 27.71 -18.31
CA THR A 23 -16.91 27.61 -17.00
C THR A 23 -17.94 27.97 -15.93
N VAL A 24 -18.40 26.99 -15.15
CA VAL A 24 -19.31 27.23 -14.02
C VAL A 24 -18.47 27.42 -12.76
N HIS A 25 -18.41 28.65 -12.27
CA HIS A 25 -17.83 28.94 -10.96
C HIS A 25 -18.88 28.70 -9.88
N SER A 26 -18.93 27.48 -9.34
CA SER A 26 -19.65 27.22 -8.09
C SER A 26 -18.84 27.82 -6.96
N THR A 27 -19.25 29.00 -6.47
CA THR A 27 -18.89 29.37 -5.09
C THR A 27 -19.56 28.32 -4.20
N PRO A 28 -18.82 27.58 -3.35
CA PRO A 28 -19.45 26.67 -2.42
C PRO A 28 -20.37 27.51 -1.55
N THR A 29 -21.67 27.34 -1.73
CA THR A 29 -22.66 27.86 -0.80
C THR A 29 -22.24 27.35 0.57
N PRO A 30 -21.98 28.21 1.57
CA PRO A 30 -21.69 27.74 2.91
C PRO A 30 -22.96 27.03 3.39
N THR A 31 -22.98 25.71 3.30
CA THR A 31 -23.97 24.91 3.98
C THR A 31 -23.80 25.21 5.46
N ALA A 32 -24.89 25.62 6.08
CA ALA A 32 -24.97 26.08 7.46
C ALA A 32 -23.99 25.33 8.38
N SER A 33 -23.17 26.09 9.10
CA SER A 33 -22.27 25.64 10.16
C SER A 33 -23.00 24.67 11.08
N SER A 34 -22.84 23.37 10.84
CA SER A 34 -23.28 22.35 11.78
C SER A 34 -22.03 21.81 12.43
N VAL A 35 -21.92 22.08 13.73
CA VAL A 35 -20.95 21.41 14.60
C VAL A 35 -21.02 19.92 14.30
N PRO A 36 -19.90 19.23 13.99
CA PRO A 36 -19.93 17.79 13.96
C PRO A 36 -20.40 17.33 15.35
N GLY A 37 -21.59 16.73 15.45
CA GLY A 37 -22.27 16.51 16.75
C GLY A 37 -21.49 15.64 17.75
N TRP A 38 -20.39 15.05 17.30
CA TRP A 38 -19.44 14.29 18.10
C TRP A 38 -18.32 15.14 18.72
N VAL A 39 -18.06 16.36 18.24
CA VAL A 39 -17.06 17.26 18.84
C VAL A 39 -17.64 17.90 20.09
N LYS A 40 -17.42 17.25 21.24
CA LYS A 40 -17.96 17.70 22.53
C LYS A 40 -17.01 18.63 23.30
N VAL A 41 -15.70 18.39 23.22
CA VAL A 41 -14.65 19.17 23.90
C VAL A 41 -13.35 19.06 23.09
N ALA A 42 -12.59 20.15 22.97
CA ALA A 42 -11.20 20.14 22.54
C ALA A 42 -10.34 20.62 23.73
N LEU A 43 -9.18 19.98 23.94
CA LEU A 43 -8.27 20.29 25.05
C LEU A 43 -6.85 20.54 24.52
N PRO A 44 -6.03 21.36 25.20
CA PRO A 44 -4.60 21.44 24.90
C PRO A 44 -3.93 20.08 25.10
N ILE A 45 -2.98 19.73 24.23
CA ILE A 45 -2.30 18.43 24.24
C ILE A 45 -1.65 18.11 25.59
N HIS A 46 -1.05 19.10 26.27
CA HIS A 46 -0.41 18.87 27.56
C HIS A 46 -1.40 18.46 28.68
N GLN A 47 -2.71 18.62 28.46
CA GLN A 47 -3.77 18.21 29.40
C GLN A 47 -4.40 16.87 29.03
N ALA A 48 -4.05 16.29 27.87
CA ALA A 48 -4.61 15.03 27.41
C ALA A 48 -3.94 13.84 28.12
N ASP A 49 -4.73 12.92 28.66
CA ASP A 49 -4.23 11.62 29.12
C ASP A 49 -4.01 10.72 27.90
N ALA A 50 -2.87 10.01 27.85
CA ALA A 50 -2.61 9.05 26.79
C ALA A 50 -3.63 7.90 26.76
N ARG A 51 -4.30 7.60 27.88
CA ARG A 51 -5.40 6.63 27.94
C ARG A 51 -6.61 7.08 27.11
N ASP A 52 -6.93 8.36 27.14
CA ASP A 52 -8.02 8.95 26.34
C ASP A 52 -7.70 8.93 24.83
N LEU A 53 -6.41 8.82 24.50
CA LEU A 53 -5.90 8.68 23.14
C LEU A 53 -5.83 7.22 22.65
N GLY A 54 -6.14 6.24 23.51
CA GLY A 54 -6.12 4.80 23.19
C GLY A 54 -4.91 4.03 23.73
N ALA A 55 -4.07 4.62 24.59
CA ALA A 55 -2.99 3.87 25.24
C ALA A 55 -3.54 2.86 26.25
N HIS A 56 -3.09 1.60 26.17
CA HIS A 56 -3.46 0.57 27.15
C HIS A 56 -2.95 0.90 28.55
N GLU A 57 -3.72 0.50 29.56
CA GLU A 57 -3.27 0.48 30.95
C GLU A 57 -2.04 -0.44 31.12
N ALA A 58 -1.29 -0.19 32.20
CA ALA A 58 -0.10 -0.97 32.54
C ALA A 58 -0.33 -1.78 33.80
N LEU A 59 0.31 -2.96 33.90
CA LEU A 59 0.20 -3.86 35.04
C LEU A 59 0.37 -3.07 36.36
N PRO A 60 -0.62 -3.01 37.25
CA PRO A 60 -0.53 -2.20 38.46
C PRO A 60 0.58 -2.71 39.39
N ASP A 61 1.21 -1.80 40.11
CA ASP A 61 2.06 -2.10 41.26
C ASP A 61 1.47 -1.43 42.51
N THR A 62 2.03 -1.73 43.67
CA THR A 62 1.76 -1.16 44.99
C THR A 62 1.71 0.37 45.06
N GLU A 63 2.25 1.08 44.05
CA GLU A 63 2.30 2.55 43.96
C GLU A 63 1.14 3.19 43.16
N GLY A 64 0.27 2.42 42.49
CA GLY A 64 -0.95 2.96 41.84
C GLY A 64 -1.34 2.35 40.50
N GLN A 65 -2.43 2.85 39.92
CA GLN A 65 -3.01 2.44 38.62
C GLN A 65 -2.54 3.34 37.45
N ASP A 66 -1.71 4.33 37.70
CA ASP A 66 -1.28 5.30 36.67
C ASP A 66 -0.31 4.69 35.66
N LEU A 67 -0.31 5.22 34.44
CA LEU A 67 0.64 4.81 33.41
C LEU A 67 2.09 5.04 33.87
N PRO A 68 3.02 4.11 33.60
CA PRO A 68 4.44 4.33 33.88
C PRO A 68 4.98 5.53 33.08
N PRO A 69 6.07 6.14 33.54
CA PRO A 69 6.71 7.24 32.83
C PRO A 69 7.07 6.81 31.41
N TYR A 70 6.96 7.73 30.45
CA TYR A 70 7.37 7.44 29.08
C TYR A 70 8.88 7.25 29.02
N VAL A 71 9.33 6.13 28.46
CA VAL A 71 10.75 5.87 28.20
C VAL A 71 11.08 6.35 26.79
N PRO A 72 12.09 7.24 26.62
CA PRO A 72 12.49 7.71 25.31
C PRO A 72 12.88 6.58 24.36
N ARG A 73 12.30 6.61 23.16
CA ARG A 73 12.48 5.65 22.08
C ARG A 73 13.43 6.20 21.01
N GLU A 74 14.11 5.34 20.28
CA GLU A 74 15.02 5.75 19.19
C GLU A 74 14.29 6.50 18.07
N ILE A 75 13.00 6.21 17.88
CA ILE A 75 12.12 6.87 16.91
C ILE A 75 11.72 8.31 17.30
N ASP A 76 11.94 8.74 18.54
CA ASP A 76 11.42 10.02 19.04
C ASP A 76 11.95 11.21 18.24
N GLY A 77 13.23 11.18 17.85
CA GLY A 77 13.82 12.27 17.06
C GLY A 77 13.25 12.38 15.64
N GLU A 78 12.78 11.28 15.07
CA GLU A 78 12.09 11.28 13.77
C GLU A 78 10.65 11.79 13.92
N LEU A 79 9.93 11.35 14.95
CA LEU A 79 8.58 11.82 15.26
C LEU A 79 8.57 13.33 15.48
N ASP A 80 9.50 13.84 16.29
CA ASP A 80 9.58 15.25 16.63
C ASP A 80 9.81 16.10 15.38
N ARG A 81 10.76 15.69 14.52
CA ARG A 81 11.03 16.38 13.26
C ARG A 81 9.81 16.41 12.35
N ARG A 82 9.13 15.27 12.15
CA ARG A 82 7.96 15.19 11.26
C ARG A 82 6.78 16.01 11.78
N LEU A 83 6.52 15.99 13.09
CA LEU A 83 5.46 16.79 13.71
C LEU A 83 5.74 18.29 13.56
N THR A 84 6.98 18.71 13.81
CA THR A 84 7.39 20.12 13.60
C THR A 84 7.24 20.51 12.13
N THR A 85 7.76 19.71 11.19
CA THR A 85 7.64 19.98 9.75
C THR A 85 6.17 20.11 9.32
N ALA A 86 5.31 19.18 9.73
CA ALA A 86 3.88 19.22 9.43
C ALA A 86 3.20 20.45 10.03
N ALA A 87 3.57 20.85 11.25
CA ALA A 87 2.99 22.01 11.93
C ALA A 87 3.39 23.36 11.31
N THR A 88 4.58 23.44 10.70
CA THR A 88 5.08 24.65 10.03
C THR A 88 4.72 24.72 8.54
N SER A 89 4.24 23.63 7.95
CA SER A 89 3.83 23.55 6.55
C SER A 89 2.54 24.35 6.31
N PRO A 90 2.46 25.22 5.28
CA PRO A 90 1.24 25.95 4.94
C PRO A 90 0.06 25.04 4.56
N ARG A 91 0.33 23.81 4.10
CA ARG A 91 -0.68 22.81 3.75
C ARG A 91 -0.91 21.80 4.88
N GLY A 92 -0.36 22.04 6.07
CA GLY A 92 -0.31 21.06 7.15
C GLY A 92 0.42 19.78 6.73
N GLY A 93 -0.02 18.65 7.30
CA GLY A 93 0.47 17.33 6.94
C GLY A 93 -0.09 16.22 7.82
N ILE A 94 0.17 14.98 7.42
CA ILE A 94 -0.12 13.79 8.20
C ILE A 94 1.18 13.15 8.71
N VAL A 95 1.21 12.88 10.02
CA VAL A 95 2.25 12.07 10.65
C VAL A 95 1.64 10.71 10.99
N LEU A 96 2.05 9.70 10.23
CA LEU A 96 1.57 8.33 10.37
C LEU A 96 2.56 7.50 11.18
N VAL A 97 2.08 6.81 12.22
CA VAL A 97 2.87 5.91 13.06
C VAL A 97 2.39 4.48 12.88
N ALA A 98 3.27 3.61 12.37
CA ALA A 98 2.96 2.21 12.12
C ALA A 98 3.69 1.29 13.11
N GLY A 99 3.09 0.15 13.44
CA GLY A 99 3.72 -0.84 14.32
C GLY A 99 2.80 -2.02 14.59
N ALA A 100 3.34 -3.10 15.15
CA ALA A 100 2.52 -4.24 15.55
C ALA A 100 1.52 -3.87 16.67
N SER A 101 0.55 -4.76 16.93
CA SER A 101 -0.26 -4.65 18.16
C SER A 101 0.68 -4.59 19.38
N THR A 102 0.30 -3.80 20.39
CA THR A 102 1.06 -3.54 21.63
C THR A 102 2.51 -3.05 21.47
N ALA A 103 2.93 -2.55 20.30
CA ALA A 103 4.29 -2.00 20.09
C ALA A 103 4.55 -0.64 20.79
N GLY A 104 3.51 -0.01 21.35
CA GLY A 104 3.61 1.30 22.01
C GLY A 104 3.39 2.51 21.08
N LYS A 105 2.76 2.33 19.91
CA LYS A 105 2.49 3.38 18.89
C LYS A 105 1.83 4.62 19.50
N THR A 106 0.66 4.42 20.11
CA THR A 106 -0.17 5.48 20.71
C THR A 106 0.59 6.22 21.80
N ARG A 107 1.30 5.49 22.68
CA ARG A 107 2.10 6.09 23.75
C ARG A 107 3.27 6.92 23.20
N ALA A 108 3.96 6.44 22.17
CA ALA A 108 5.07 7.16 21.54
C ALA A 108 4.60 8.43 20.83
N LEU A 109 3.52 8.35 20.04
CA LEU A 109 2.99 9.53 19.33
C LEU A 109 2.40 10.56 20.29
N ALA A 110 1.67 10.13 21.32
CA ALA A 110 1.17 11.03 22.37
C ALA A 110 2.31 11.75 23.10
N ALA A 111 3.39 11.03 23.44
CA ALA A 111 4.57 11.64 24.06
C ALA A 111 5.27 12.64 23.12
N ALA A 112 5.40 12.32 21.84
CA ALA A 112 5.98 13.23 20.85
C ALA A 112 5.13 14.51 20.67
N LEU A 113 3.80 14.37 20.62
CA LEU A 113 2.87 15.51 20.58
C LEU A 113 3.01 16.41 21.81
N ALA A 114 3.06 15.82 23.01
CA ALA A 114 3.22 16.57 24.26
C ALA A 114 4.57 17.31 24.32
N ARG A 115 5.64 16.77 23.72
CA ARG A 115 6.95 17.44 23.64
C ARG A 115 6.97 18.56 22.59
N THR A 116 6.36 18.35 21.43
CA THR A 116 6.55 19.21 20.25
C THR A 116 5.44 20.22 20.02
N LEU A 117 4.20 19.87 20.34
CA LEU A 117 2.99 20.66 20.06
C LEU A 117 2.11 20.83 21.33
N PRO A 118 2.66 21.12 22.52
CA PRO A 118 1.92 21.07 23.80
C PRO A 118 0.72 22.02 23.89
N GLU A 119 0.79 23.16 23.19
CA GLU A 119 -0.23 24.22 23.23
C GLU A 119 -1.28 24.11 22.12
N ARG A 120 -1.16 23.13 21.20
CA ARG A 120 -2.17 22.92 20.16
C ARG A 120 -3.40 22.25 20.75
N MET A 121 -4.56 22.58 20.19
CA MET A 121 -5.84 22.01 20.60
C MET A 121 -6.07 20.66 19.91
N LEU A 122 -6.39 19.65 20.70
CA LEU A 122 -6.59 18.27 20.28
C LEU A 122 -8.06 17.99 19.98
N VAL A 123 -8.32 17.34 18.84
CA VAL A 123 -9.62 16.79 18.45
C VAL A 123 -9.46 15.29 18.19
N THR A 124 -10.32 14.47 18.82
CA THR A 124 -10.33 13.01 18.70
C THR A 124 -11.64 12.54 18.07
N PRO A 125 -11.73 12.43 16.74
CA PRO A 125 -12.93 11.93 16.07
C PRO A 125 -13.23 10.50 16.49
N PRO A 126 -14.49 10.15 16.82
CA PRO A 126 -14.86 8.76 17.03
C PRO A 126 -14.77 7.96 15.72
N GLU A 127 -14.77 6.64 15.84
CA GLU A 127 -14.86 5.74 14.70
C GLU A 127 -16.03 6.11 13.79
N ASP A 128 -15.82 6.05 12.47
CA ASP A 128 -16.81 6.39 11.44
C ASP A 128 -17.29 7.85 11.44
N ALA A 129 -16.65 8.76 12.16
CA ALA A 129 -16.96 10.18 12.08
C ALA A 129 -16.85 10.68 10.63
N ASP A 130 -17.87 11.41 10.17
CA ASP A 130 -17.79 12.17 8.93
C ASP A 130 -16.87 13.37 9.18
N LEU A 131 -15.72 13.37 8.50
CA LEU A 131 -14.67 14.37 8.71
C LEU A 131 -14.82 15.57 7.76
N ARG A 132 -15.74 15.53 6.78
CA ARG A 132 -15.83 16.55 5.72
C ARG A 132 -16.23 17.94 6.21
N SER A 133 -16.96 18.03 7.33
CA SER A 133 -17.31 19.32 7.94
C SER A 133 -16.26 19.83 8.94
N LEU A 134 -15.22 19.04 9.23
CA LEU A 134 -14.22 19.38 10.23
C LEU A 134 -13.35 20.59 9.83
N PRO A 135 -12.86 20.75 8.58
CA PRO A 135 -12.05 21.91 8.20
C PRO A 135 -12.74 23.25 8.49
N ALA A 136 -13.99 23.40 8.04
CA ALA A 136 -14.78 24.61 8.29
C ALA A 136 -15.00 24.86 9.79
N TRP A 137 -15.27 23.79 10.56
CA TRP A 137 -15.44 23.89 12.02
C TRP A 137 -14.19 24.41 12.74
N LEU A 138 -13.00 23.97 12.30
CA LEU A 138 -11.70 24.39 12.82
C LEU A 138 -11.39 25.86 12.48
N GLU A 139 -11.68 26.27 11.23
CA GLU A 139 -11.48 27.65 10.77
C GLU A 139 -12.32 28.66 11.56
N GLU A 140 -13.62 28.37 11.76
CA GLU A 140 -14.52 29.18 12.57
C GLU A 140 -14.02 29.40 14.01
N ARG A 141 -13.16 28.50 14.50
CA ARG A 141 -12.65 28.47 15.87
C ARG A 141 -11.15 28.70 15.94
N ALA A 142 -10.51 29.20 14.88
CA ALA A 142 -9.08 29.50 14.88
C ALA A 142 -8.65 30.40 16.05
N ALA A 143 -9.53 31.33 16.49
CA ALA A 143 -9.29 32.19 17.65
C ALA A 143 -9.18 31.42 19.00
N GLN A 144 -9.77 30.22 19.10
CA GLN A 144 -9.72 29.36 20.29
C GLN A 144 -8.48 28.47 20.31
N ALA A 145 -7.76 28.35 19.18
CA ALA A 145 -6.58 27.53 19.01
C ALA A 145 -5.46 28.35 18.35
N PRO A 146 -4.86 29.34 19.05
CA PRO A 146 -3.89 30.27 18.46
C PRO A 146 -2.61 29.57 17.97
N HIS A 147 -2.30 28.39 18.50
CA HIS A 147 -1.17 27.57 18.06
C HIS A 147 -1.54 26.54 16.99
N GLY A 148 -2.82 26.47 16.59
CA GLY A 148 -3.37 25.51 15.65
C GLY A 148 -3.94 24.25 16.31
N TRP A 149 -4.32 23.30 15.46
CA TRP A 149 -5.04 22.09 15.86
C TRP A 149 -4.21 20.82 15.64
N VAL A 150 -4.58 19.76 16.34
CA VAL A 150 -4.18 18.38 16.06
C VAL A 150 -5.42 17.51 15.95
N VAL A 151 -5.56 16.81 14.83
CA VAL A 151 -6.60 15.80 14.62
C VAL A 151 -5.97 14.43 14.89
N TRP A 152 -6.38 13.79 15.98
CA TRP A 152 -5.90 12.49 16.41
C TRP A 152 -6.77 11.36 15.87
N LEU A 153 -6.17 10.47 15.08
CA LEU A 153 -6.84 9.31 14.49
C LEU A 153 -6.15 8.03 14.96
N ASP A 154 -6.69 7.42 16.01
CA ASP A 154 -6.21 6.11 16.46
C ASP A 154 -6.74 5.01 15.53
N ASP A 155 -5.86 4.09 15.11
CA ASP A 155 -6.14 3.06 14.11
C ASP A 155 -6.80 3.64 12.84
N LEU A 156 -5.99 4.37 12.06
CA LEU A 156 -6.36 5.13 10.87
C LEU A 156 -7.25 4.36 9.88
N ASP A 157 -7.09 3.03 9.77
CA ASP A 157 -7.92 2.19 8.89
C ASP A 157 -9.43 2.31 9.19
N ARG A 158 -9.80 2.72 10.40
CA ARG A 158 -11.18 2.99 10.80
C ARG A 158 -11.75 4.28 10.17
N HIS A 159 -10.91 5.16 9.67
CA HIS A 159 -11.27 6.48 9.13
C HIS A 159 -11.06 6.62 7.61
N LEU A 160 -10.79 5.55 6.85
CA LEU A 160 -10.49 5.62 5.41
C LEU A 160 -11.71 5.44 4.48
N SER A 161 -12.93 5.62 4.98
CA SER A 161 -14.14 5.49 4.16
C SER A 161 -14.35 6.67 3.19
N SER A 162 -15.35 6.60 2.30
CA SER A 162 -15.67 7.67 1.35
C SER A 162 -16.13 8.99 1.98
N SER A 163 -16.52 8.98 3.25
CA SER A 163 -16.79 10.17 4.09
C SER A 163 -15.68 10.42 5.12
N GLY A 164 -14.59 9.65 5.04
CA GLY A 164 -13.45 9.69 5.95
C GLY A 164 -12.29 10.53 5.41
N LEU A 165 -11.07 10.18 5.81
CA LEU A 165 -9.85 10.91 5.49
C LEU A 165 -9.37 10.61 4.06
N THR A 166 -9.35 11.64 3.20
CA THR A 166 -8.80 11.62 1.84
C THR A 166 -7.62 12.57 1.72
N PRO A 167 -6.75 12.47 0.68
CA PRO A 167 -5.66 13.43 0.48
C PRO A 167 -6.15 14.88 0.37
N THR A 168 -7.28 15.10 -0.31
CA THR A 168 -7.94 16.41 -0.41
C THR A 168 -8.34 16.91 0.98
N LEU A 169 -8.98 16.06 1.79
CA LEU A 169 -9.40 16.45 3.13
C LEU A 169 -8.21 16.71 4.07
N VAL A 170 -7.11 15.96 3.95
CA VAL A 170 -5.86 16.24 4.68
C VAL A 170 -5.34 17.64 4.33
N ALA A 171 -5.37 18.02 3.05
CA ALA A 171 -4.96 19.36 2.63
C ALA A 171 -5.91 20.44 3.17
N GLU A 172 -7.23 20.24 3.14
CA GLU A 172 -8.21 21.17 3.72
C GLU A 172 -8.01 21.35 5.22
N LEU A 173 -7.81 20.25 5.98
CA LEU A 173 -7.47 20.30 7.40
C LEU A 173 -6.18 21.09 7.66
N GLY A 174 -5.18 20.94 6.79
CA GLY A 174 -3.94 21.70 6.87
C GLY A 174 -4.12 23.21 6.65
N HIS A 175 -4.96 23.62 5.70
CA HIS A 175 -5.32 25.04 5.51
C HIS A 175 -6.07 25.61 6.72
N ALA A 176 -6.86 24.79 7.40
CA ALA A 176 -7.51 25.13 8.67
C ALA A 176 -6.54 25.15 9.88
N GLY A 177 -5.24 24.96 9.67
CA GLY A 177 -4.20 25.01 10.70
C GLY A 177 -4.03 23.71 11.50
N ALA A 178 -4.51 22.57 10.99
CA ALA A 178 -4.42 21.27 11.66
C ALA A 178 -3.22 20.43 11.19
N VAL A 179 -2.67 19.65 12.12
CA VAL A 179 -1.80 18.51 11.85
C VAL A 179 -2.58 17.22 12.10
N VAL A 180 -2.54 16.27 11.17
CA VAL A 180 -3.16 14.96 11.37
C VAL A 180 -2.13 14.03 12.00
N ALA A 181 -2.39 13.55 13.21
CA ALA A 181 -1.56 12.57 13.91
C ALA A 181 -2.31 11.24 13.94
N ALA A 182 -1.76 10.22 13.30
CA ALA A 182 -2.47 8.95 13.09
C ALA A 182 -1.62 7.73 13.45
N THR A 183 -2.25 6.73 14.07
CA THR A 183 -1.64 5.41 14.30
C THR A 183 -2.22 4.39 13.33
N ILE A 184 -1.48 3.36 12.94
CA ILE A 184 -2.01 2.23 12.19
C ILE A 184 -1.22 0.95 12.52
N ARG A 185 -1.85 -0.21 12.39
CA ARG A 185 -1.13 -1.49 12.53
C ARG A 185 -0.27 -1.74 11.30
N SER A 186 0.94 -2.25 11.48
CA SER A 186 1.83 -2.56 10.35
C SER A 186 1.23 -3.59 9.39
N GLU A 187 0.53 -4.61 9.92
CA GLU A 187 -0.18 -5.60 9.10
C GLU A 187 -1.29 -4.95 8.29
N ARG A 188 -2.14 -4.13 8.94
CA ARG A 188 -3.17 -3.34 8.25
C ARG A 188 -2.58 -2.39 7.23
N LEU A 189 -1.47 -1.75 7.52
CA LEU A 189 -0.82 -0.84 6.57
C LEU A 189 -0.27 -1.59 5.37
N LYS A 190 0.35 -2.77 5.55
CA LYS A 190 0.81 -3.62 4.45
C LYS A 190 -0.36 -4.08 3.59
N ASP A 191 -1.42 -4.53 4.25
CA ASP A 191 -2.66 -4.94 3.61
C ASP A 191 -3.30 -3.81 2.79
N LEU A 192 -3.29 -2.59 3.31
CA LEU A 192 -4.00 -1.47 2.71
C LEU A 192 -3.10 -0.60 1.81
N ARG A 193 -1.79 -0.84 1.79
CA ARG A 193 -0.85 -0.14 0.91
C ARG A 193 -0.83 -0.80 -0.46
N PRO A 194 -0.86 0.01 -1.53
CA PRO A 194 -0.63 -0.53 -2.86
C PRO A 194 0.78 -1.12 -2.94
N SER A 195 0.88 -2.33 -3.49
CA SER A 195 2.15 -2.87 -3.97
C SER A 195 2.43 -2.29 -5.35
N ALA A 196 3.69 -1.94 -5.63
CA ALA A 196 4.12 -1.48 -6.94
C ALA A 196 3.89 -2.52 -8.05
N THR A 197 3.70 -3.80 -7.70
CA THR A 197 3.51 -4.92 -8.65
C THR A 197 2.07 -5.42 -8.72
N ASP A 198 1.16 -4.93 -7.87
CA ASP A 198 -0.17 -5.50 -7.71
C ASP A 198 -1.22 -4.61 -8.40
N HIS A 199 -1.16 -4.56 -9.72
CA HIS A 199 -2.01 -3.74 -10.59
C HIS A 199 -3.49 -4.22 -10.64
N GLY A 200 -3.91 -5.06 -9.68
CA GLY A 200 -5.23 -5.71 -9.67
C GLY A 200 -5.96 -5.71 -8.31
N SER A 201 -5.36 -5.14 -7.27
CA SER A 201 -5.98 -5.12 -5.93
C SER A 201 -6.97 -3.94 -5.80
N ALA A 202 -8.26 -4.26 -5.95
CA ALA A 202 -9.43 -3.37 -5.81
C ALA A 202 -9.67 -2.79 -4.39
N LEU A 203 -8.61 -2.34 -3.73
CA LEU A 203 -8.65 -1.63 -2.44
C LEU A 203 -8.54 -0.11 -2.61
N GLU A 204 -8.42 0.37 -3.85
CA GLU A 204 -8.05 1.74 -4.19
C GLU A 204 -9.20 2.75 -4.10
N GLY A 205 -9.85 2.82 -2.94
CA GLY A 205 -10.65 4.00 -2.62
C GLY A 205 -9.75 5.24 -2.44
N VAL A 206 -10.22 6.43 -2.85
CA VAL A 206 -9.53 7.73 -2.68
C VAL A 206 -8.97 7.96 -1.27
N GLY A 207 -9.62 7.42 -0.23
CA GLY A 207 -9.14 7.49 1.16
C GLY A 207 -7.81 6.76 1.41
N TYR A 208 -7.57 5.64 0.74
CA TYR A 208 -6.36 4.83 0.94
C TYR A 208 -5.09 5.47 0.37
N ALA A 209 -5.22 6.46 -0.54
CA ALA A 209 -4.09 7.24 -1.02
C ALA A 209 -3.34 7.97 0.12
N VAL A 210 -4.00 8.26 1.24
CA VAL A 210 -3.36 8.82 2.44
C VAL A 210 -2.28 7.89 3.00
N LEU A 211 -2.43 6.58 2.84
CA LEU A 211 -1.50 5.56 3.33
C LEU A 211 -0.18 5.50 2.56
N LYS A 212 -0.07 6.20 1.41
CA LYS A 212 1.21 6.40 0.71
C LYS A 212 2.22 7.19 1.54
N THR A 213 1.76 7.98 2.52
CA THR A 213 2.64 8.71 3.45
C THR A 213 3.57 7.74 4.18
N PRO A 214 4.91 7.85 4.06
CA PRO A 214 5.84 6.97 4.77
C PRO A 214 5.59 7.00 6.28
N PRO A 215 5.46 5.85 6.97
CA PRO A 215 5.15 5.84 8.38
C PRO A 215 6.44 5.91 9.21
N VAL A 216 6.36 6.42 10.44
CA VAL A 216 7.38 6.15 11.45
C VAL A 216 7.08 4.78 12.05
N THR A 217 8.00 3.83 11.89
CA THR A 217 7.78 2.45 12.32
C THR A 217 8.24 2.22 13.75
N VAL A 218 7.32 1.89 14.63
CA VAL A 218 7.57 1.53 16.03
C VAL A 218 7.81 0.03 16.13
N ARG A 219 9.04 -0.34 16.49
CA ARG A 219 9.39 -1.74 16.74
C ARG A 219 8.82 -2.21 18.07
N ARG A 220 8.26 -3.41 18.07
CA ARG A 220 7.78 -4.10 19.28
C ARG A 220 8.93 -4.46 20.20
N GLU A 221 10.02 -4.96 19.63
CA GLU A 221 11.27 -5.24 20.32
C GLU A 221 12.02 -3.94 20.59
N TRP A 222 12.31 -3.70 21.87
CA TRP A 222 13.08 -2.54 22.30
C TRP A 222 14.57 -2.83 22.17
N SER A 223 15.34 -1.84 21.72
CA SER A 223 16.79 -1.97 21.64
C SER A 223 17.42 -2.17 23.02
N PRO A 224 18.65 -2.71 23.12
CA PRO A 224 19.35 -2.81 24.39
C PRO A 224 19.44 -1.47 25.13
N GLN A 225 19.61 -0.37 24.39
CA GLN A 225 19.68 0.98 24.95
C GLN A 225 18.32 1.46 25.48
N GLU A 226 17.23 1.19 24.75
CA GLU A 226 15.86 1.48 25.20
C GLU A 226 15.52 0.71 26.48
N ARG A 227 15.92 -0.56 26.56
CA ARG A 227 15.74 -1.39 27.76
C ARG A 227 16.55 -0.87 28.94
N GLU A 228 17.79 -0.42 28.71
CA GLU A 228 18.59 0.17 29.79
C GLU A 228 17.96 1.47 30.31
N ARG A 229 17.46 2.33 29.42
CA ARG A 229 16.68 3.51 29.83
C ARG A 229 15.45 3.14 30.64
N ALA A 230 14.74 2.07 30.26
CA ALA A 230 13.60 1.57 31.01
C ALA A 230 13.99 1.10 32.42
N ARG A 231 15.10 0.35 32.56
CA ARG A 231 15.63 -0.08 33.86
C ARG A 231 16.06 1.11 34.73
N ALA A 232 16.64 2.14 34.12
CA ALA A 232 17.10 3.34 34.80
C ALA A 232 15.96 4.22 35.35
N THR A 233 14.71 4.02 34.91
CA THR A 233 13.55 4.80 35.42
C THR A 233 13.24 4.53 36.89
N GLY A 234 13.62 3.36 37.42
CA GLY A 234 13.26 2.93 38.77
C GLY A 234 11.81 2.45 38.93
N ASP A 235 10.95 2.62 37.91
CA ASP A 235 9.60 2.05 37.92
C ASP A 235 9.69 0.53 37.82
N ARG A 236 9.22 -0.16 38.85
CA ARG A 236 9.32 -1.62 39.00
C ARG A 236 8.70 -2.38 37.83
N ARG A 237 7.64 -1.84 37.23
CA ARG A 237 6.94 -2.45 36.09
C ARG A 237 7.81 -2.37 34.84
N LEU A 238 8.41 -1.20 34.59
CA LEU A 238 9.35 -1.00 33.48
C LEU A 238 10.63 -1.83 33.66
N VAL A 239 11.19 -1.88 34.87
CA VAL A 239 12.37 -2.68 35.19
C VAL A 239 12.10 -4.17 34.94
N ARG A 240 10.97 -4.69 35.42
CA ARG A 240 10.56 -6.08 35.19
C ARG A 240 10.35 -6.36 33.70
N ALA A 241 9.64 -5.47 33.00
CA ALA A 241 9.34 -5.63 31.59
C ALA A 241 10.59 -5.58 30.70
N ALA A 242 11.55 -4.72 31.05
CA ALA A 242 12.83 -4.59 30.35
C ALA A 242 13.76 -5.79 30.59
N ALA A 243 13.61 -6.50 31.71
CA ALA A 243 14.42 -7.65 32.08
C ALA A 243 14.06 -8.93 31.31
N ASP A 244 12.82 -9.06 30.83
CA ASP A 244 12.40 -10.23 30.05
C ASP A 244 12.59 -9.96 28.55
N GLU A 245 13.53 -10.67 27.93
CA GLU A 245 13.87 -10.50 26.51
C GLU A 245 12.94 -11.24 25.56
N ARG A 246 12.11 -12.16 26.08
CA ARG A 246 11.21 -12.99 25.26
C ARG A 246 10.05 -12.20 24.65
N PHE A 247 9.72 -11.05 25.23
CA PHE A 247 8.59 -10.21 24.84
C PHE A 247 8.99 -8.74 24.76
N GLY A 248 8.18 -7.92 24.06
CA GLY A 248 8.36 -6.48 24.05
C GLY A 248 7.99 -5.83 25.39
N VAL A 249 8.67 -4.75 25.77
CA VAL A 249 8.41 -4.03 27.04
C VAL A 249 6.97 -3.53 27.11
N ALA A 250 6.50 -2.86 26.06
CA ALA A 250 5.12 -2.35 25.97
C ALA A 250 4.07 -3.48 25.96
N GLU A 251 4.41 -4.62 25.38
CA GLU A 251 3.58 -5.83 25.35
C GLU A 251 3.41 -6.45 26.73
N GLN A 252 4.49 -6.51 27.52
CA GLN A 252 4.43 -6.99 28.89
C GLN A 252 3.65 -6.04 29.80
N LEU A 253 3.85 -4.73 29.64
CA LEU A 253 3.11 -3.72 30.41
C LEU A 253 1.60 -3.85 30.17
N ALA A 254 1.18 -4.09 28.92
CA ALA A 254 -0.22 -4.35 28.57
C ALA A 254 -0.72 -5.77 28.91
N ALA A 255 0.11 -6.60 29.56
CA ALA A 255 -0.13 -8.02 29.89
C ALA A 255 -0.62 -8.89 28.73
N GLY A 256 -0.21 -8.59 27.50
CA GLY A 256 -0.54 -9.40 26.33
C GLY A 256 -0.25 -10.89 26.55
N PRO A 257 0.99 -11.27 26.90
CA PRO A 257 1.35 -12.67 27.10
C PRO A 257 0.55 -13.36 28.20
N LEU A 258 0.26 -12.65 29.30
CA LEU A 258 -0.53 -13.20 30.41
C LEU A 258 -1.99 -13.41 30.01
N LEU A 259 -2.58 -12.49 29.25
CA LEU A 259 -3.95 -12.64 28.74
C LEU A 259 -4.04 -13.77 27.71
N GLN A 260 -3.07 -13.88 26.80
CA GLN A 260 -3.01 -14.99 25.84
C GLN A 260 -2.86 -16.34 26.53
N GLN A 261 -2.00 -16.42 27.56
CA GLN A 261 -1.84 -17.64 28.36
C GLN A 261 -3.12 -17.94 29.15
N ALA A 262 -3.70 -16.96 29.84
CA ALA A 262 -4.94 -17.14 30.57
C ALA A 262 -6.10 -17.58 29.67
N TRP A 263 -6.12 -17.13 28.42
CA TRP A 263 -7.07 -17.64 27.44
C TRP A 263 -6.79 -19.11 27.10
N ARG A 264 -5.54 -19.47 26.73
CA ARG A 264 -5.15 -20.84 26.38
C ARG A 264 -5.41 -21.86 27.49
N ASP A 265 -5.12 -21.49 28.74
CA ASP A 265 -5.29 -22.36 29.91
C ASP A 265 -6.76 -22.45 30.37
N GLY A 266 -7.66 -21.65 29.77
CA GLY A 266 -9.08 -21.57 30.14
C GLY A 266 -9.78 -22.92 30.25
N PRO A 267 -9.74 -23.79 29.23
CA PRO A 267 -10.39 -25.10 29.27
C PRO A 267 -9.89 -25.98 30.42
N ASP A 268 -8.57 -26.03 30.65
CA ASP A 268 -7.96 -26.81 31.73
C ASP A 268 -8.28 -26.24 33.11
N CYS A 269 -8.54 -24.93 33.19
CA CYS A 269 -9.01 -24.24 34.39
C CYS A 269 -10.52 -24.33 34.62
N GLY A 270 -11.25 -25.16 33.86
CA GLY A 270 -12.70 -25.32 34.01
C GLY A 270 -13.55 -24.24 33.31
N HIS A 271 -12.94 -23.48 32.38
CA HIS A 271 -13.60 -22.43 31.60
C HIS A 271 -13.66 -22.69 30.08
N PRO A 272 -14.12 -23.88 29.62
CA PRO A 272 -14.13 -24.20 28.20
C PRO A 272 -15.17 -23.41 27.39
N ARG A 273 -16.30 -22.99 27.97
CA ARG A 273 -17.25 -22.08 27.30
C ARG A 273 -16.73 -20.65 27.31
N GLY A 274 -16.08 -20.21 28.39
CA GLY A 274 -15.37 -18.94 28.44
C GLY A 274 -14.31 -18.85 27.33
N TYR A 275 -13.52 -19.91 27.17
CA TYR A 275 -12.56 -20.05 26.07
C TYR A 275 -13.22 -19.91 24.70
N ALA A 276 -14.32 -20.63 24.47
CA ALA A 276 -15.04 -20.63 23.21
C ALA A 276 -15.65 -19.25 22.87
N LEU A 277 -16.12 -18.50 23.87
CA LEU A 277 -16.62 -17.12 23.69
C LEU A 277 -15.51 -16.19 23.16
N VAL A 278 -14.33 -16.26 23.79
CA VAL A 278 -13.17 -15.47 23.37
C VAL A 278 -12.69 -15.92 21.99
N ALA A 279 -12.67 -17.22 21.72
CA ALA A 279 -12.32 -17.77 20.40
C ALA A 279 -13.25 -17.30 19.29
N ALA A 280 -14.57 -17.24 19.56
CA ALA A 280 -15.53 -16.67 18.62
C ALA A 280 -15.27 -15.18 18.36
N ALA A 281 -15.02 -14.38 19.40
CA ALA A 281 -14.70 -12.97 19.23
C ALA A 281 -13.44 -12.76 18.39
N VAL A 282 -12.38 -13.50 18.69
CA VAL A 282 -11.10 -13.48 17.93
C VAL A 282 -11.35 -13.88 16.49
N GLY A 283 -12.07 -14.98 16.25
CA GLY A 283 -12.30 -15.51 14.92
C GLY A 283 -13.16 -14.59 14.05
N LEU A 284 -14.20 -13.99 14.62
CA LEU A 284 -15.03 -12.99 13.93
C LEU A 284 -14.23 -11.73 13.60
N ALA A 285 -13.41 -11.24 14.53
CA ALA A 285 -12.53 -10.10 14.30
C ALA A 285 -11.51 -10.39 13.18
N GLN A 286 -10.90 -11.58 13.19
CA GLN A 286 -9.99 -12.02 12.14
C GLN A 286 -10.71 -12.17 10.79
N ALA A 287 -11.97 -12.60 10.77
CA ALA A 287 -12.78 -12.66 9.56
C ALA A 287 -13.10 -11.28 8.97
N GLY A 288 -12.83 -10.19 9.71
CA GLY A 288 -13.09 -8.81 9.26
C GLY A 288 -14.31 -8.16 9.90
N ALA A 289 -14.94 -8.78 10.91
CA ALA A 289 -15.95 -8.10 11.74
C ALA A 289 -15.27 -7.08 12.65
N SER A 290 -15.12 -5.86 12.13
CA SER A 290 -14.33 -4.80 12.77
C SER A 290 -15.06 -4.07 13.88
N ARG A 291 -16.40 -4.12 13.90
CA ARG A 291 -17.20 -3.48 14.93
C ARG A 291 -17.27 -4.30 16.22
N PRO A 292 -17.45 -3.63 17.37
CA PRO A 292 -17.82 -4.28 18.61
C PRO A 292 -19.06 -5.17 18.49
N LEU A 293 -18.92 -6.41 18.96
CA LEU A 293 -19.92 -7.46 18.89
C LEU A 293 -20.85 -7.41 20.11
N THR A 294 -22.12 -7.75 19.92
CA THR A 294 -23.06 -7.90 21.04
C THR A 294 -22.86 -9.24 21.73
N ARG A 295 -23.35 -9.34 22.98
CA ARG A 295 -23.36 -10.61 23.72
C ARG A 295 -24.04 -11.73 22.94
N ASP A 296 -25.18 -11.45 22.30
CA ASP A 296 -25.94 -12.45 21.52
C ASP A 296 -25.17 -12.97 20.30
N GLN A 297 -24.44 -12.09 19.60
CA GLN A 297 -23.60 -12.48 18.47
C GLN A 297 -22.49 -13.43 18.92
N LEU A 298 -21.82 -13.11 20.03
CA LEU A 298 -20.77 -13.96 20.62
C LEU A 298 -21.32 -15.29 21.15
N GLN A 299 -22.47 -15.26 21.83
CA GLN A 299 -23.14 -16.46 22.32
C GLN A 299 -23.64 -17.35 21.19
N SER A 300 -23.94 -16.82 20.01
CA SER A 300 -24.30 -17.66 18.87
C SER A 300 -23.04 -18.31 18.26
N ALA A 301 -21.99 -17.53 18.04
CA ALA A 301 -20.75 -17.98 17.39
C ALA A 301 -19.87 -18.89 18.27
N HIS A 302 -19.92 -18.79 19.61
CA HIS A 302 -19.07 -19.61 20.49
C HIS A 302 -19.29 -21.12 20.33
N THR A 303 -20.49 -21.52 19.91
CA THR A 303 -20.84 -22.93 19.70
C THR A 303 -19.92 -23.61 18.67
N LEU A 304 -19.36 -22.82 17.74
CA LEU A 304 -18.41 -23.29 16.72
C LEU A 304 -17.05 -23.70 17.31
N TYR A 305 -16.76 -23.30 18.55
CA TYR A 305 -15.49 -23.53 19.24
C TYR A 305 -15.63 -24.45 20.45
N LEU A 306 -16.83 -24.98 20.71
CA LEU A 306 -17.04 -25.97 21.77
C LEU A 306 -16.58 -27.37 21.31
N PRO A 307 -15.93 -28.16 22.18
CA PRO A 307 -15.64 -29.55 21.88
C PRO A 307 -16.95 -30.36 21.83
N THR A 308 -16.93 -31.48 21.09
CA THR A 308 -18.06 -32.42 21.01
C THR A 308 -17.72 -33.70 21.78
N PRO A 309 -18.49 -34.09 22.81
CA PRO A 309 -19.69 -33.43 23.34
C PRO A 309 -19.36 -32.17 24.18
N PRO A 310 -20.32 -31.23 24.31
CA PRO A 310 -20.08 -29.96 25.00
C PRO A 310 -19.72 -30.19 26.47
N PRO A 311 -18.80 -29.41 27.02
CA PRO A 311 -18.34 -29.58 28.39
C PRO A 311 -19.44 -29.18 29.38
N LEU A 312 -19.66 -30.04 30.38
CA LEU A 312 -20.47 -29.76 31.57
C LEU A 312 -19.52 -29.45 32.74
N PRO A 313 -19.82 -28.49 33.65
CA PRO A 313 -21.08 -27.77 33.83
C PRO A 313 -20.96 -26.22 33.81
N GLU A 314 -20.02 -25.63 33.06
CA GLU A 314 -19.88 -24.16 33.06
C GLU A 314 -21.17 -23.48 32.55
N GLU A 315 -21.76 -22.62 33.37
CA GLU A 315 -22.96 -21.85 33.03
C GLU A 315 -22.63 -20.64 32.14
N ALA A 316 -23.61 -20.18 31.34
CA ALA A 316 -23.38 -19.09 30.39
C ALA A 316 -22.93 -17.76 31.05
N ASP A 317 -23.45 -17.46 32.24
CA ASP A 317 -23.05 -16.26 32.99
C ASP A 317 -21.65 -16.38 33.58
N GLN A 318 -21.26 -17.58 34.05
CA GLN A 318 -19.90 -17.84 34.54
C GLN A 318 -18.87 -17.71 33.42
N ALA A 319 -19.17 -18.25 32.24
CA ALA A 319 -18.33 -18.12 31.06
C ALA A 319 -18.16 -16.65 30.64
N TRP A 320 -19.24 -15.86 30.70
CA TRP A 320 -19.22 -14.44 30.38
C TRP A 320 -18.43 -13.62 31.40
N GLU A 321 -18.66 -13.86 32.69
CA GLU A 321 -17.90 -13.23 33.77
C GLU A 321 -16.41 -13.53 33.61
N TRP A 322 -16.04 -14.78 33.35
CA TRP A 322 -14.64 -15.15 33.14
C TRP A 322 -14.00 -14.45 31.93
N ALA A 323 -14.72 -14.36 30.80
CA ALA A 323 -14.21 -13.72 29.59
C ALA A 323 -14.01 -12.20 29.77
N THR A 324 -14.90 -11.54 30.50
CA THR A 324 -14.93 -10.08 30.66
C THR A 324 -14.20 -9.57 31.90
N ARG A 325 -13.96 -10.43 32.91
CA ARG A 325 -13.27 -10.07 34.16
C ARG A 325 -11.91 -9.46 33.88
N GLN A 326 -11.69 -8.25 34.41
CA GLN A 326 -10.38 -7.60 34.42
C GLN A 326 -9.38 -8.49 35.16
N ARG A 327 -8.27 -8.83 34.49
CA ARG A 327 -7.20 -9.61 35.10
C ARG A 327 -6.12 -8.66 35.56
N SER A 328 -5.80 -8.72 36.86
CA SER A 328 -4.79 -7.85 37.49
C SER A 328 -5.06 -6.36 37.29
N GLY A 329 -6.33 -5.91 37.35
CA GLY A 329 -6.70 -4.49 37.27
C GLY A 329 -6.55 -3.83 35.90
N MET A 330 -6.51 -4.62 34.82
CA MET A 330 -6.36 -4.11 33.44
C MET A 330 -7.55 -4.50 32.55
N ALA A 331 -7.30 -5.10 31.38
CA ALA A 331 -8.32 -5.56 30.46
C ALA A 331 -8.81 -6.99 30.80
N GLY A 332 -10.07 -7.27 30.43
CA GLY A 332 -10.55 -8.63 30.23
C GLY A 332 -10.04 -9.21 28.90
N LEU A 333 -10.33 -10.50 28.64
CA LEU A 333 -10.11 -11.07 27.31
C LEU A 333 -11.08 -10.45 26.29
N LEU A 334 -12.28 -10.11 26.77
CA LEU A 334 -13.26 -9.25 26.11
C LEU A 334 -13.33 -7.92 26.85
N VAL A 335 -13.24 -6.81 26.11
CA VAL A 335 -13.22 -5.45 26.63
C VAL A 335 -14.49 -4.72 26.20
N PRO A 336 -15.16 -3.97 27.10
CA PRO A 336 -16.29 -3.14 26.72
C PRO A 336 -15.85 -2.10 25.69
N ALA A 337 -16.64 -1.97 24.63
CA ALA A 337 -16.39 -1.03 23.55
C ALA A 337 -17.27 0.22 23.63
N ASP A 338 -18.26 0.20 24.54
CA ASP A 338 -19.15 1.30 24.84
C ASP A 338 -19.29 1.47 26.35
N HIS A 339 -19.65 2.69 26.76
CA HIS A 339 -19.95 3.04 28.14
C HIS A 339 -21.17 2.31 28.73
N GLU A 340 -22.08 1.81 27.88
CA GLU A 340 -23.27 1.07 28.29
C GLU A 340 -22.97 -0.42 28.55
N GLY A 341 -21.79 -0.93 28.18
CA GLY A 341 -21.40 -2.33 28.36
C GLY A 341 -22.18 -3.30 27.46
N THR A 342 -22.76 -2.83 26.37
CA THR A 342 -23.59 -3.64 25.47
C THR A 342 -22.79 -4.28 24.34
N ARG A 343 -21.62 -3.70 24.03
CA ARG A 343 -20.75 -4.18 22.96
C ARG A 343 -19.33 -4.44 23.43
N TRP A 344 -18.71 -5.43 22.80
CA TRP A 344 -17.46 -6.02 23.25
C TRP A 344 -16.49 -6.19 22.10
N ARG A 345 -15.21 -5.94 22.38
CA ARG A 345 -14.10 -6.26 21.48
C ARG A 345 -13.20 -7.30 22.12
N VAL A 346 -12.52 -8.06 21.29
CA VAL A 346 -11.39 -8.87 21.74
C VAL A 346 -10.25 -7.96 22.15
N PHE A 347 -9.50 -8.31 23.21
CA PHE A 347 -8.25 -7.63 23.49
C PHE A 347 -7.27 -7.84 22.32
N ASP A 348 -6.75 -6.73 21.77
CA ASP A 348 -6.03 -6.69 20.47
C ASP A 348 -4.72 -7.49 20.40
N TYR A 349 -4.27 -8.05 21.52
CA TYR A 349 -3.12 -8.95 21.55
C TYR A 349 -3.51 -10.41 21.25
N LEU A 350 -4.77 -10.80 21.46
CA LEU A 350 -5.18 -12.19 21.38
C LEU A 350 -5.14 -12.68 19.93
N THR A 351 -4.31 -13.69 19.68
CA THR A 351 -4.15 -14.28 18.35
C THR A 351 -4.87 -15.63 18.28
N PRO A 352 -5.60 -15.91 17.18
CA PRO A 352 -6.34 -17.14 17.01
C PRO A 352 -5.41 -18.36 16.98
N PRO A 353 -5.91 -19.55 17.35
CA PRO A 353 -5.10 -20.77 17.40
C PRO A 353 -4.77 -21.37 16.01
N GLY A 354 -5.30 -20.82 14.91
CA GLY A 354 -5.10 -21.37 13.57
C GLY A 354 -5.95 -20.67 12.49
N PRO A 355 -6.00 -21.23 11.27
CA PRO A 355 -6.86 -20.71 10.20
C PRO A 355 -8.34 -20.82 10.58
N LEU A 356 -9.16 -19.91 10.07
CA LEU A 356 -10.60 -19.88 10.32
C LEU A 356 -11.29 -21.02 9.56
N SER A 357 -12.22 -21.71 10.24
CA SER A 357 -13.09 -22.68 9.58
C SER A 357 -14.16 -21.96 8.74
N GLU A 358 -14.70 -22.65 7.74
CA GLU A 358 -15.77 -22.14 6.88
C GLU A 358 -16.98 -21.65 7.69
N ALA A 359 -17.34 -22.37 8.74
CA ALA A 359 -18.46 -22.01 9.62
C ALA A 359 -18.27 -20.64 10.31
N VAL A 360 -17.02 -20.25 10.62
CA VAL A 360 -16.72 -18.96 11.23
C VAL A 360 -16.91 -17.83 10.22
N TRP A 361 -16.54 -18.04 8.95
CA TRP A 361 -16.78 -17.07 7.89
C TRP A 361 -18.27 -16.82 7.67
N HIS A 362 -19.09 -17.89 7.64
CA HIS A 362 -20.54 -17.77 7.55
C HIS A 362 -21.15 -17.08 8.77
N ALA A 363 -20.64 -17.37 9.97
CA ALA A 363 -21.05 -16.67 11.19
C ALA A 363 -20.68 -15.17 11.15
N ALA A 364 -19.50 -14.83 10.60
CA ALA A 364 -19.10 -13.44 10.39
C ALA A 364 -20.05 -12.73 9.44
N LEU A 365 -20.42 -13.35 8.30
CA LEU A 365 -21.39 -12.79 7.36
C LEU A 365 -22.78 -12.61 7.97
N ALA A 366 -23.21 -13.52 8.85
CA ALA A 366 -24.50 -13.43 9.55
C ALA A 366 -24.52 -12.29 10.58
N ALA A 367 -23.39 -12.07 11.27
CA ALA A 367 -23.24 -10.99 12.24
C ALA A 367 -22.93 -9.62 11.59
N ALA A 368 -22.59 -9.60 10.31
CA ALA A 368 -22.05 -8.43 9.62
C ALA A 368 -23.09 -7.33 9.33
N THR A 369 -22.71 -6.09 9.61
CA THR A 369 -23.34 -4.90 9.00
C THR A 369 -22.91 -4.74 7.54
N ALA A 370 -23.47 -3.78 6.80
CA ALA A 370 -23.05 -3.49 5.43
C ALA A 370 -21.55 -3.11 5.32
N ARG A 371 -20.98 -2.47 6.35
CA ARG A 371 -19.54 -2.13 6.38
C ARG A 371 -18.70 -3.37 6.69
N ASP A 372 -19.04 -4.12 7.73
CA ASP A 372 -18.32 -5.35 8.10
C ASP A 372 -18.32 -6.34 6.93
N ARG A 373 -19.44 -6.45 6.20
CA ARG A 373 -19.53 -7.33 5.04
C ARG A 373 -18.51 -6.97 3.95
N PHE A 374 -18.23 -5.69 3.73
CA PHE A 374 -17.20 -5.30 2.75
C PHE A 374 -15.81 -5.76 3.19
N THR A 375 -15.46 -5.51 4.45
CA THR A 375 -14.18 -5.93 5.06
C THR A 375 -14.04 -7.45 5.12
N ILE A 376 -15.12 -8.17 5.45
CA ILE A 376 -15.16 -9.63 5.41
C ILE A 376 -14.90 -10.12 3.98
N GLY A 377 -15.52 -9.51 2.97
CA GLY A 377 -15.28 -9.86 1.58
C GLY A 377 -13.81 -9.72 1.16
N VAL A 378 -13.16 -8.61 1.54
CA VAL A 378 -11.72 -8.39 1.32
C VAL A 378 -10.87 -9.45 2.01
N THR A 379 -11.15 -9.71 3.29
CA THR A 379 -10.36 -10.64 4.10
C THR A 379 -10.52 -12.07 3.60
N ALA A 380 -11.75 -12.45 3.23
CA ALA A 380 -12.06 -13.73 2.62
C ALA A 380 -11.36 -13.93 1.27
N TYR A 381 -11.36 -12.92 0.40
CA TYR A 381 -10.68 -12.98 -0.90
C TYR A 381 -9.18 -13.26 -0.75
N ARG A 382 -8.51 -12.58 0.18
CA ARG A 382 -7.09 -12.83 0.50
C ARG A 382 -6.83 -14.18 1.13
N ALA A 383 -7.76 -14.69 1.92
CA ALA A 383 -7.72 -16.03 2.48
C ALA A 383 -8.15 -17.12 1.48
N ALA A 384 -8.28 -16.77 0.18
CA ALA A 384 -8.76 -17.63 -0.90
C ALA A 384 -10.14 -18.27 -0.63
N GLN A 385 -10.96 -17.65 0.23
CA GLN A 385 -12.35 -18.05 0.51
C GLN A 385 -13.29 -17.35 -0.49
N ILE A 386 -13.23 -17.78 -1.75
CA ILE A 386 -13.89 -17.13 -2.88
C ILE A 386 -15.42 -17.06 -2.68
N ASP A 387 -16.05 -18.15 -2.21
CA ASP A 387 -17.50 -18.20 -2.01
C ASP A 387 -18.00 -17.20 -0.95
N VAL A 388 -17.21 -17.05 0.13
CA VAL A 388 -17.50 -16.09 1.21
C VAL A 388 -17.35 -14.67 0.68
N ALA A 389 -16.28 -14.40 -0.06
CA ALA A 389 -16.03 -13.08 -0.66
C ALA A 389 -17.12 -12.68 -1.67
N GLU A 390 -17.50 -13.60 -2.56
CA GLU A 390 -18.59 -13.41 -3.51
C GLU A 390 -19.91 -13.14 -2.80
N THR A 391 -20.26 -13.95 -1.78
CA THR A 391 -21.49 -13.77 -0.99
C THR A 391 -21.51 -12.40 -0.30
N ALA A 392 -20.37 -11.97 0.23
CA ALA A 392 -20.22 -10.68 0.87
C ALA A 392 -20.46 -9.53 -0.10
N TRP A 393 -19.75 -9.52 -1.23
CA TRP A 393 -19.79 -8.42 -2.19
C TRP A 393 -21.06 -8.41 -3.04
N ARG A 394 -21.62 -9.56 -3.43
CA ARG A 394 -22.90 -9.62 -4.18
C ARG A 394 -24.03 -8.93 -3.42
N ALA A 395 -24.15 -9.16 -2.11
CA ALA A 395 -25.17 -8.50 -1.31
C ALA A 395 -25.02 -6.96 -1.30
N LEU A 396 -23.79 -6.45 -1.22
CA LEU A 396 -23.51 -5.01 -1.26
C LEU A 396 -23.65 -4.41 -2.66
N ALA A 397 -23.29 -5.17 -3.70
CA ALA A 397 -23.43 -4.80 -5.09
C ALA A 397 -24.90 -4.63 -5.47
N HIS A 398 -25.79 -5.53 -5.01
CA HIS A 398 -27.24 -5.36 -5.18
C HIS A 398 -27.81 -4.13 -4.46
N GLN A 399 -27.14 -3.63 -3.42
CA GLN A 399 -27.50 -2.39 -2.72
C GLN A 399 -26.93 -1.13 -3.41
N GLY A 400 -26.31 -1.26 -4.58
CA GLY A 400 -25.75 -0.12 -5.31
C GLY A 400 -24.35 0.30 -4.86
N ARG A 401 -23.68 -0.47 -3.99
CA ARG A 401 -22.31 -0.12 -3.56
C ARG A 401 -21.30 -0.40 -4.67
N THR A 402 -20.82 0.66 -5.30
CA THR A 402 -19.93 0.60 -6.47
C THR A 402 -18.60 -0.09 -6.19
N SER A 403 -17.98 0.13 -5.02
CA SER A 403 -16.74 -0.58 -4.65
C SER A 403 -16.95 -2.09 -4.52
N ALA A 404 -18.10 -2.53 -4.00
CA ALA A 404 -18.42 -3.96 -3.94
C ALA A 404 -18.68 -4.55 -5.34
N MET A 405 -19.30 -3.78 -6.25
CA MET A 405 -19.47 -4.18 -7.64
C MET A 405 -18.11 -4.33 -8.35
N SER A 406 -17.17 -3.40 -8.13
CA SER A 406 -15.81 -3.46 -8.69
C SER A 406 -15.08 -4.72 -8.19
N ASN A 407 -15.05 -4.95 -6.87
CA ASN A 407 -14.37 -6.11 -6.28
C ASN A 407 -15.00 -7.43 -6.71
N LEU A 408 -16.33 -7.48 -6.81
CA LEU A 408 -17.05 -8.62 -7.36
C LEU A 408 -16.65 -8.87 -8.82
N GLY A 409 -16.51 -7.82 -9.64
CA GLY A 409 -16.00 -7.94 -11.00
C GLY A 409 -14.61 -8.57 -11.09
N VAL A 410 -13.68 -8.16 -10.20
CA VAL A 410 -12.32 -8.73 -10.13
C VAL A 410 -12.37 -10.21 -9.79
N LEU A 411 -13.14 -10.57 -8.74
CA LEU A 411 -13.31 -11.95 -8.31
C LEU A 411 -13.90 -12.83 -9.41
N LEU A 412 -14.96 -12.37 -10.07
CA LEU A 412 -15.62 -13.10 -11.14
C LEU A 412 -14.70 -13.29 -12.35
N LYS A 413 -13.95 -12.27 -12.75
CA LYS A 413 -12.95 -12.38 -13.83
C LYS A 413 -11.89 -13.42 -13.49
N GLY A 414 -11.37 -13.41 -12.25
CA GLY A 414 -10.40 -14.41 -11.77
C GLY A 414 -10.97 -15.82 -11.68
N SER A 415 -12.30 -15.96 -11.62
CA SER A 415 -13.03 -17.24 -11.63
C SER A 415 -13.53 -17.62 -13.03
N ASP A 416 -12.98 -17.02 -14.09
CA ASP A 416 -13.33 -17.23 -15.50
C ASP A 416 -14.81 -16.92 -15.86
N ARG A 417 -15.48 -16.08 -15.06
CA ARG A 417 -16.87 -15.63 -15.28
C ARG A 417 -16.90 -14.23 -15.89
N VAL A 418 -16.25 -14.09 -17.05
CA VAL A 418 -15.96 -12.81 -17.70
C VAL A 418 -17.23 -12.00 -18.02
N GLU A 419 -18.31 -12.64 -18.49
CA GLU A 419 -19.57 -11.95 -18.82
C GLU A 419 -20.26 -11.33 -17.59
N GLU A 420 -20.23 -12.06 -16.45
CA GLU A 420 -20.76 -11.54 -15.19
C GLU A 420 -19.87 -10.43 -14.64
N ALA A 421 -18.55 -10.57 -14.75
CA ALA A 421 -17.59 -9.52 -14.39
C ALA A 421 -17.85 -8.23 -15.17
N GLU A 422 -17.98 -8.32 -16.50
CA GLU A 422 -18.31 -7.20 -17.38
C GLU A 422 -19.61 -6.52 -16.94
N THR A 423 -20.63 -7.30 -16.60
CA THR A 423 -21.93 -6.78 -16.13
C THR A 423 -21.78 -5.95 -14.86
N TRP A 424 -21.00 -6.41 -13.88
CA TRP A 424 -20.80 -5.68 -12.63
C TRP A 424 -19.87 -4.47 -12.79
N TYR A 425 -18.82 -4.60 -13.60
CA TYR A 425 -17.97 -3.46 -13.93
C TYR A 425 -18.74 -2.37 -14.64
N ARG A 426 -19.57 -2.70 -15.64
CA ARG A 426 -20.42 -1.72 -16.33
C ARG A 426 -21.34 -0.99 -15.36
N LYS A 427 -22.03 -1.70 -14.47
CA LYS A 427 -22.87 -1.08 -13.43
C LYS A 427 -22.06 -0.13 -12.54
N ALA A 428 -20.90 -0.53 -12.06
CA ALA A 428 -20.06 0.33 -11.20
C ALA A 428 -19.52 1.55 -11.96
N ALA A 429 -19.09 1.35 -13.20
CA ALA A 429 -18.57 2.37 -14.10
C ALA A 429 -19.65 3.41 -14.47
N ASP A 430 -20.89 2.97 -14.74
CA ASP A 430 -22.03 3.85 -14.97
C ASP A 430 -22.35 4.75 -13.76
N HIS A 431 -22.01 4.30 -12.55
CA HIS A 431 -22.12 5.08 -11.31
C HIS A 431 -20.86 5.89 -10.97
N GLY A 432 -19.91 6.02 -11.89
CA GLY A 432 -18.76 6.89 -11.71
C GLY A 432 -17.56 6.25 -11.00
N HIS A 433 -17.50 4.92 -10.83
CA HIS A 433 -16.37 4.28 -10.14
C HIS A 433 -15.13 4.18 -11.06
N PRO A 434 -14.04 4.90 -10.78
CA PRO A 434 -12.91 4.98 -11.71
C PRO A 434 -12.22 3.62 -11.94
N ASP A 435 -12.00 2.83 -10.89
CA ASP A 435 -11.31 1.53 -11.04
C ASP A 435 -12.15 0.56 -11.87
N ALA A 436 -13.47 0.58 -11.71
CA ALA A 436 -14.36 -0.26 -12.50
C ALA A 436 -14.38 0.17 -13.97
N MET A 437 -14.31 1.48 -14.26
CA MET A 437 -14.15 1.98 -15.63
C MET A 437 -12.83 1.49 -16.25
N SER A 438 -11.72 1.59 -15.49
CA SER A 438 -10.40 1.10 -15.94
C SER A 438 -10.41 -0.40 -16.20
N ASN A 439 -10.92 -1.19 -15.25
CA ASN A 439 -11.03 -2.64 -15.35
C ASN A 439 -11.96 -3.09 -16.49
N LEU A 440 -13.06 -2.35 -16.71
CA LEU A 440 -13.92 -2.56 -17.87
C LEU A 440 -13.16 -2.29 -19.17
N GLY A 441 -12.38 -1.21 -19.24
CA GLY A 441 -11.52 -0.92 -20.39
C GLY A 441 -10.53 -2.05 -20.68
N VAL A 442 -9.90 -2.62 -19.65
CA VAL A 442 -8.98 -3.75 -19.79
C VAL A 442 -9.70 -4.99 -20.32
N LEU A 443 -10.86 -5.32 -19.75
CA LEU A 443 -11.67 -6.46 -20.18
C LEU A 443 -12.11 -6.30 -21.64
N LEU A 444 -12.61 -5.13 -22.02
CA LEU A 444 -13.07 -4.83 -23.38
C LEU A 444 -11.93 -4.89 -24.40
N LYS A 445 -10.75 -4.35 -24.06
CA LYS A 445 -9.56 -4.44 -24.92
C LYS A 445 -9.14 -5.89 -25.15
N GLY A 446 -9.18 -6.73 -24.11
CA GLY A 446 -8.88 -8.16 -24.22
C GLY A 446 -9.89 -8.95 -25.05
N SER A 447 -11.09 -8.41 -25.25
CA SER A 447 -12.14 -8.94 -26.12
C SER A 447 -12.23 -8.21 -27.48
N ASP A 448 -11.14 -7.56 -27.91
CA ASP A 448 -11.01 -6.81 -29.17
C ASP A 448 -12.03 -5.66 -29.37
N ARG A 449 -12.67 -5.17 -28.30
CA ARG A 449 -13.62 -4.03 -28.31
C ARG A 449 -12.89 -2.71 -28.02
N VAL A 450 -11.89 -2.40 -28.83
CA VAL A 450 -10.93 -1.29 -28.60
C VAL A 450 -11.61 0.07 -28.48
N GLU A 451 -12.59 0.40 -29.32
CA GLU A 451 -13.29 1.70 -29.27
C GLU A 451 -14.07 1.91 -27.96
N GLU A 452 -14.72 0.85 -27.46
CA GLU A 452 -15.42 0.89 -26.18
C GLU A 452 -14.42 0.98 -25.02
N ALA A 453 -13.30 0.25 -25.11
CA ALA A 453 -12.23 0.32 -24.13
C ALA A 453 -11.66 1.75 -24.02
N GLU A 454 -11.37 2.40 -25.15
CA GLU A 454 -10.90 3.79 -25.21
C GLU A 454 -11.89 4.74 -24.54
N THR A 455 -13.20 4.55 -24.77
CA THR A 455 -14.25 5.35 -24.15
C THR A 455 -14.23 5.24 -22.63
N TRP A 456 -14.07 4.03 -22.09
CA TRP A 456 -14.03 3.81 -20.65
C TRP A 456 -12.72 4.27 -20.01
N TYR A 457 -11.58 4.07 -20.68
CA TYR A 457 -10.32 4.61 -20.21
C TYR A 457 -10.33 6.13 -20.15
N ARG A 458 -10.89 6.82 -21.16
CA ARG A 458 -11.05 8.29 -21.10
C ARG A 458 -11.86 8.73 -19.89
N LYS A 459 -13.01 8.11 -19.64
CA LYS A 459 -13.84 8.44 -18.47
C LYS A 459 -13.07 8.24 -17.16
N ALA A 460 -12.38 7.11 -17.00
CA ALA A 460 -11.57 6.85 -15.81
C ALA A 460 -10.42 7.87 -15.66
N ALA A 461 -9.76 8.21 -16.77
CA ALA A 461 -8.69 9.19 -16.82
C ALA A 461 -9.17 10.61 -16.49
N ASP A 462 -10.37 11.01 -16.94
CA ASP A 462 -11.00 12.27 -16.57
C ASP A 462 -11.33 12.35 -15.07
N HIS A 463 -11.51 11.19 -14.42
CA HIS A 463 -11.61 11.05 -12.97
C HIS A 463 -10.25 10.96 -12.24
N GLY A 464 -9.14 11.13 -12.95
CA GLY A 464 -7.81 11.14 -12.35
C GLY A 464 -7.17 9.76 -12.13
N HIS A 465 -7.70 8.69 -12.74
CA HIS A 465 -7.16 7.34 -12.55
C HIS A 465 -5.85 7.14 -13.32
N PRO A 466 -4.69 6.95 -12.65
CA PRO A 466 -3.39 6.91 -13.32
C PRO A 466 -3.22 5.73 -14.28
N ASP A 467 -3.64 4.52 -13.89
CA ASP A 467 -3.51 3.35 -14.76
C ASP A 467 -4.40 3.46 -16.00
N ALA A 468 -5.57 4.10 -15.89
CA ALA A 468 -6.41 4.35 -17.05
C ALA A 468 -5.78 5.35 -18.02
N MET A 469 -5.13 6.41 -17.49
CA MET A 469 -4.35 7.35 -18.31
C MET A 469 -3.19 6.62 -19.02
N TYR A 470 -2.47 5.75 -18.31
CA TYR A 470 -1.41 4.92 -18.89
C TYR A 470 -1.95 3.98 -19.97
N ASN A 471 -2.99 3.20 -19.66
CA ASN A 471 -3.59 2.25 -20.60
C ASN A 471 -4.19 2.95 -21.83
N LEU A 472 -4.74 4.15 -21.66
CA LEU A 472 -5.17 5.00 -22.76
C LEU A 472 -3.97 5.43 -23.61
N GLY A 473 -2.86 5.86 -22.99
CA GLY A 473 -1.63 6.19 -23.70
C GLY A 473 -1.09 5.01 -24.52
N VAL A 474 -1.11 3.80 -23.96
CA VAL A 474 -0.70 2.56 -24.66
C VAL A 474 -1.61 2.27 -25.86
N LEU A 475 -2.93 2.35 -25.65
CA LEU A 475 -3.92 2.13 -26.71
C LEU A 475 -3.74 3.13 -27.86
N LEU A 476 -3.60 4.42 -27.52
CA LEU A 476 -3.40 5.50 -28.49
C LEU A 476 -2.09 5.36 -29.27
N LYS A 477 -0.99 5.01 -28.60
CA LYS A 477 0.30 4.74 -29.27
C LYS A 477 0.16 3.59 -30.28
N GLY A 478 -0.52 2.51 -29.89
CA GLY A 478 -0.79 1.37 -30.78
C GLY A 478 -1.75 1.67 -31.93
N SER A 479 -2.43 2.82 -31.92
CA SER A 479 -3.27 3.34 -33.00
C SER A 479 -2.63 4.55 -33.71
N ASP A 480 -1.30 4.69 -33.62
CA ASP A 480 -0.50 5.76 -34.25
C ASP A 480 -0.88 7.20 -33.83
N ARG A 481 -1.57 7.38 -32.69
CA ARG A 481 -1.97 8.68 -32.14
C ARG A 481 -0.97 9.17 -31.10
N VAL A 482 0.29 9.30 -31.53
CA VAL A 482 1.46 9.53 -30.67
C VAL A 482 1.36 10.80 -29.82
N GLU A 483 0.89 11.93 -30.39
CA GLU A 483 0.76 13.19 -29.64
C GLU A 483 -0.26 13.10 -28.48
N GLU A 484 -1.37 12.41 -28.71
CA GLU A 484 -2.36 12.16 -27.66
C GLU A 484 -1.83 11.18 -26.62
N ALA A 485 -1.10 10.16 -27.05
CA ALA A 485 -0.44 9.22 -26.14
C ALA A 485 0.56 9.93 -25.22
N GLU A 486 1.39 10.83 -25.76
CA GLU A 486 2.32 11.65 -24.97
C GLU A 486 1.57 12.47 -23.91
N THR A 487 0.46 13.10 -24.29
CA THR A 487 -0.37 13.89 -23.37
C THR A 487 -0.88 13.06 -22.20
N TRP A 488 -1.37 11.85 -22.47
CA TRP A 488 -1.88 10.97 -21.42
C TRP A 488 -0.79 10.34 -20.58
N TYR A 489 0.35 9.97 -21.16
CA TYR A 489 1.51 9.51 -20.40
C TYR A 489 2.05 10.60 -19.47
N ARG A 490 2.10 11.87 -19.90
CA ARG A 490 2.52 12.99 -19.04
C ARG A 490 1.58 13.15 -17.85
N LYS A 491 0.26 13.10 -18.06
CA LYS A 491 -0.72 13.14 -16.97
C LYS A 491 -0.57 11.96 -16.00
N ALA A 492 -0.40 10.74 -16.51
CA ALA A 492 -0.17 9.57 -15.66
C ALA A 492 1.14 9.68 -14.86
N ALA A 493 2.20 10.19 -15.48
CA ALA A 493 3.49 10.42 -14.86
C ALA A 493 3.45 11.53 -13.79
N ASP A 494 2.62 12.56 -13.96
CA ASP A 494 2.34 13.58 -12.93
C ASP A 494 1.62 12.99 -11.70
N HIS A 495 1.04 11.79 -11.83
CA HIS A 495 0.48 10.98 -10.75
C HIS A 495 1.42 9.85 -10.27
N ASP A 496 2.72 9.99 -10.53
CA ASP A 496 3.77 9.04 -10.14
C ASP A 496 3.63 7.63 -10.77
N HIS A 497 2.96 7.50 -11.93
CA HIS A 497 2.86 6.21 -12.60
C HIS A 497 4.17 5.84 -13.31
N THR A 498 4.96 4.95 -12.71
CA THR A 498 6.30 4.56 -13.16
C THR A 498 6.34 4.05 -14.62
N GLY A 499 5.42 3.17 -15.02
CA GLY A 499 5.36 2.68 -16.41
C GLY A 499 5.05 3.77 -17.44
N ALA A 500 4.34 4.83 -17.03
CA ALA A 500 4.05 5.96 -17.90
C ALA A 500 5.25 6.88 -18.03
N MET A 501 6.01 7.09 -16.95
CA MET A 501 7.30 7.80 -17.00
C MET A 501 8.27 7.11 -17.97
N TYR A 502 8.39 5.78 -17.89
CA TYR A 502 9.23 5.00 -18.80
C TYR A 502 8.76 5.11 -20.25
N ASN A 503 7.47 4.89 -20.53
CA ASN A 503 6.95 4.97 -21.89
C ASN A 503 6.97 6.38 -22.48
N LEU A 504 6.83 7.41 -21.62
CA LEU A 504 7.03 8.81 -22.00
C LEU A 504 8.49 9.06 -22.37
N GLY A 505 9.44 8.56 -21.57
CA GLY A 505 10.87 8.60 -21.89
C GLY A 505 11.17 7.98 -23.25
N ASN A 506 10.63 6.79 -23.54
CA ASN A 506 10.78 6.12 -24.83
C ASN A 506 10.23 6.99 -25.98
N LEU A 507 8.99 7.48 -25.85
CA LEU A 507 8.35 8.30 -26.88
C LEU A 507 9.14 9.59 -27.16
N LEU A 508 9.67 10.23 -26.12
CA LEU A 508 10.48 11.44 -26.23
C LEU A 508 11.84 11.15 -26.88
N ALA A 509 12.48 10.04 -26.52
CA ALA A 509 13.74 9.61 -27.13
C ALA A 509 13.55 9.31 -28.63
N ASP A 510 12.50 8.57 -29.00
CA ASP A 510 12.12 8.29 -30.39
C ASP A 510 11.87 9.59 -31.20
N ALA A 511 11.35 10.63 -30.53
CA ALA A 511 11.15 11.96 -31.11
C ALA A 511 12.41 12.85 -31.10
N GLY A 512 13.57 12.35 -30.65
CA GLY A 512 14.82 13.09 -30.55
C GLY A 512 14.88 14.13 -29.40
N ARG A 513 13.91 14.12 -28.48
CA ARG A 513 13.83 15.02 -27.31
C ARG A 513 14.58 14.43 -26.11
N THR A 514 15.89 14.20 -26.28
CA THR A 514 16.73 13.42 -25.36
C THR A 514 16.83 14.00 -23.95
N GLU A 515 16.89 15.32 -23.77
CA GLU A 515 16.94 15.96 -22.44
C GLU A 515 15.65 15.69 -21.62
N GLU A 516 14.48 15.75 -22.29
CA GLU A 516 13.21 15.44 -21.63
C GLU A 516 13.10 13.94 -21.35
N ALA A 517 13.54 13.09 -22.29
CA ALA A 517 13.58 11.65 -22.10
C ALA A 517 14.44 11.28 -20.88
N GLU A 518 15.64 11.87 -20.76
CA GLU A 518 16.54 11.68 -19.61
C GLU A 518 15.84 12.01 -18.28
N THR A 519 15.12 13.14 -18.24
CA THR A 519 14.37 13.57 -17.05
C THR A 519 13.34 12.54 -16.63
N TRP A 520 12.59 11.98 -17.57
CA TRP A 520 11.56 10.99 -17.27
C TRP A 520 12.14 9.61 -16.95
N TYR A 521 13.21 9.19 -17.62
CA TYR A 521 13.89 7.96 -17.26
C TYR A 521 14.48 8.01 -15.86
N ARG A 522 15.09 9.13 -15.44
CA ARG A 522 15.57 9.29 -14.05
C ARG A 522 14.44 9.14 -13.04
N LYS A 523 13.30 9.80 -13.26
CA LYS A 523 12.14 9.67 -12.37
C LYS A 523 11.62 8.23 -12.30
N ALA A 524 11.56 7.52 -13.43
CA ALA A 524 11.16 6.11 -13.44
C ALA A 524 12.20 5.21 -12.73
N ALA A 525 13.49 5.49 -12.92
CA ALA A 525 14.58 4.77 -12.29
C ALA A 525 14.65 5.01 -10.76
N ASP A 526 14.27 6.20 -10.28
CA ASP A 526 14.10 6.50 -8.85
C ASP A 526 12.95 5.68 -8.21
N HIS A 527 12.08 5.07 -9.02
CA HIS A 527 11.05 4.10 -8.63
C HIS A 527 11.44 2.66 -9.00
N ASP A 528 12.75 2.37 -9.06
CA ASP A 528 13.31 1.04 -9.32
C ASP A 528 12.91 0.40 -10.68
N HIS A 529 12.55 1.21 -11.68
CA HIS A 529 12.22 0.69 -13.01
C HIS A 529 13.46 0.30 -13.82
N THR A 530 13.77 -1.00 -13.83
CA THR A 530 14.98 -1.56 -14.44
C THR A 530 15.17 -1.17 -15.92
N GLY A 531 14.12 -1.25 -16.74
CA GLY A 531 14.21 -0.85 -18.15
C GLY A 531 14.48 0.64 -18.36
N ALA A 532 14.09 1.48 -17.39
CA ALA A 532 14.37 2.91 -17.45
C ALA A 532 15.83 3.20 -17.05
N MET A 533 16.37 2.46 -16.08
CA MET A 533 17.80 2.51 -15.74
C MET A 533 18.66 2.14 -16.94
N TYR A 534 18.31 1.06 -17.65
CA TYR A 534 19.00 0.65 -18.87
C TYR A 534 18.93 1.71 -19.98
N ASN A 535 17.73 2.20 -20.32
CA ASN A 535 17.58 3.22 -21.38
C ASN A 535 18.23 4.56 -21.00
N LEU A 536 18.24 4.91 -19.71
CA LEU A 536 19.00 6.05 -19.20
C LEU A 536 20.50 5.85 -19.39
N GLY A 537 21.01 4.65 -19.08
CA GLY A 537 22.41 4.28 -19.33
C GLY A 537 22.79 4.43 -20.80
N ASN A 538 21.95 3.93 -21.72
CA ASN A 538 22.16 4.08 -23.17
C ASN A 538 22.22 5.56 -23.58
N LEU A 539 21.22 6.35 -23.17
CA LEU A 539 21.13 7.77 -23.52
C LEU A 539 22.32 8.58 -22.99
N LEU A 540 22.82 8.23 -21.79
CA LEU A 540 24.00 8.85 -21.20
C LEU A 540 25.29 8.44 -21.92
N ALA A 541 25.42 7.16 -22.28
CA ALA A 541 26.57 6.67 -23.04
C ALA A 541 26.65 7.34 -24.42
N ASP A 542 25.53 7.46 -25.13
CA ASP A 542 25.43 8.16 -26.41
C ASP A 542 25.79 9.65 -26.30
N ALA A 543 25.51 10.25 -25.14
CA ALA A 543 25.92 11.63 -24.81
C ALA A 543 27.38 11.75 -24.34
N GLY A 544 28.14 10.65 -24.29
CA GLY A 544 29.53 10.61 -23.82
C GLY A 544 29.69 10.71 -22.29
N ARG A 545 28.62 10.54 -21.52
CA ARG A 545 28.60 10.61 -20.04
C ARG A 545 28.77 9.21 -19.44
N THR A 546 29.91 8.59 -19.74
CA THR A 546 30.18 7.16 -19.45
C THR A 546 30.15 6.80 -17.97
N GLU A 547 30.66 7.64 -17.06
CA GLU A 547 30.63 7.38 -15.60
C GLU A 547 29.18 7.30 -15.05
N GLU A 548 28.31 8.17 -15.56
CA GLU A 548 26.89 8.15 -15.17
C GLU A 548 26.18 6.96 -15.81
N ALA A 549 26.49 6.63 -17.06
CA ALA A 549 25.97 5.44 -17.73
C ALA A 549 26.35 4.16 -16.97
N GLU A 550 27.62 4.00 -16.57
CA GLU A 550 28.13 2.89 -15.76
C GLU A 550 27.35 2.75 -14.45
N THR A 551 27.07 3.86 -13.77
CA THR A 551 26.28 3.86 -12.53
C THR A 551 24.87 3.31 -12.75
N TRP A 552 24.20 3.71 -13.83
CA TRP A 552 22.85 3.25 -14.12
C TRP A 552 22.81 1.82 -14.66
N TYR A 553 23.79 1.41 -15.46
CA TYR A 553 23.90 0.01 -15.87
C TYR A 553 24.16 -0.93 -14.71
N ARG A 554 25.01 -0.55 -13.73
CA ARG A 554 25.20 -1.36 -12.51
C ARG A 554 23.89 -1.57 -11.77
N LYS A 555 23.12 -0.49 -11.54
CA LYS A 555 21.80 -0.60 -10.90
C LYS A 555 20.86 -1.52 -11.68
N ALA A 556 20.84 -1.44 -13.02
CA ALA A 556 20.02 -2.33 -13.83
C ALA A 556 20.52 -3.79 -13.79
N ALA A 557 21.83 -4.01 -13.77
CA ALA A 557 22.45 -5.33 -13.65
C ALA A 557 22.19 -5.99 -12.29
N ASP A 558 22.10 -5.21 -11.20
CA ASP A 558 21.68 -5.70 -9.88
C ASP A 558 20.24 -6.28 -9.89
N HIS A 559 19.46 -5.98 -10.93
CA HIS A 559 18.13 -6.53 -11.21
C HIS A 559 18.14 -7.55 -12.39
N ASP A 560 19.28 -8.18 -12.65
CA ASP A 560 19.47 -9.20 -13.69
C ASP A 560 19.18 -8.72 -15.12
N HIS A 561 19.29 -7.41 -15.39
CA HIS A 561 19.08 -6.87 -16.74
C HIS A 561 20.26 -7.17 -17.66
N THR A 562 20.10 -8.21 -18.48
CA THR A 562 21.19 -8.76 -19.31
C THR A 562 21.76 -7.79 -20.34
N GLY A 563 20.92 -6.95 -20.97
CA GLY A 563 21.41 -5.91 -21.89
C GLY A 563 22.24 -4.83 -21.18
N ALA A 564 21.94 -4.57 -19.90
CA ALA A 564 22.71 -3.61 -19.11
C ALA A 564 24.05 -4.20 -18.68
N MET A 565 24.08 -5.49 -18.33
CA MET A 565 25.33 -6.23 -18.07
C MET A 565 26.24 -6.23 -19.31
N SER A 566 25.68 -6.47 -20.49
CA SER A 566 26.44 -6.44 -21.76
C SER A 566 27.00 -5.03 -22.03
N ASN A 567 26.18 -3.99 -21.94
CA ASN A 567 26.66 -2.62 -22.19
C ASN A 567 27.63 -2.10 -21.12
N LEU A 568 27.44 -2.52 -19.85
CA LEU A 568 28.41 -2.26 -18.79
C LEU A 568 29.73 -2.97 -19.06
N GLY A 569 29.69 -4.23 -19.50
CA GLY A 569 30.87 -4.98 -19.93
C GLY A 569 31.64 -4.23 -21.02
N ASN A 570 30.95 -3.67 -22.02
CA ASN A 570 31.58 -2.89 -23.09
C ASN A 570 32.32 -1.67 -22.53
N LEU A 571 31.66 -0.87 -21.66
CA LEU A 571 32.29 0.28 -21.01
C LEU A 571 33.51 -0.11 -20.16
N LEU A 572 33.43 -1.24 -19.45
CA LEU A 572 34.52 -1.72 -18.61
C LEU A 572 35.70 -2.24 -19.44
N VAL A 573 35.47 -2.87 -20.59
CA VAL A 573 36.54 -3.24 -21.54
C VAL A 573 37.26 -1.98 -22.03
N GLU A 574 36.52 -0.94 -22.42
CA GLU A 574 37.10 0.34 -22.84
C GLU A 574 37.91 1.01 -21.72
N ALA A 575 37.46 0.87 -20.46
CA ALA A 575 38.17 1.33 -19.27
C ALA A 575 39.36 0.42 -18.85
N GLY A 576 39.55 -0.73 -19.50
CA GLY A 576 40.60 -1.71 -19.18
C GLY A 576 40.29 -2.62 -17.99
N GLN A 577 39.05 -2.63 -17.48
CA GLN A 577 38.56 -3.48 -16.40
C GLN A 577 38.07 -4.84 -16.92
N VAL A 578 38.97 -5.57 -17.59
CA VAL A 578 38.69 -6.80 -18.34
C VAL A 578 38.02 -7.90 -17.50
N GLN A 579 38.46 -8.11 -16.26
CA GLN A 579 37.92 -9.20 -15.42
C GLN A 579 36.46 -8.95 -15.03
N GLU A 580 36.12 -7.73 -14.62
CA GLU A 580 34.75 -7.35 -14.25
C GLU A 580 33.83 -7.42 -15.47
N ALA A 581 34.32 -7.01 -16.64
CA ALA A 581 33.60 -7.17 -17.90
C ALA A 581 33.33 -8.64 -18.25
N GLU A 582 34.34 -9.52 -18.09
CA GLU A 582 34.18 -10.96 -18.34
C GLU A 582 33.11 -11.57 -17.44
N ASP A 583 33.11 -11.22 -16.15
CA ASP A 583 32.14 -11.72 -15.18
C ASP A 583 30.71 -11.30 -15.55
N LEU A 584 30.52 -10.03 -15.96
CA LEU A 584 29.23 -9.51 -16.42
C LEU A 584 28.77 -10.16 -17.71
N TYR A 585 29.65 -10.32 -18.70
CA TYR A 585 29.30 -11.02 -19.94
C TYR A 585 28.92 -12.47 -19.68
N ARG A 586 29.64 -13.17 -18.79
CA ARG A 586 29.34 -14.54 -18.43
C ARG A 586 27.97 -14.64 -17.76
N GLN A 587 27.66 -13.76 -16.81
CA GLN A 587 26.35 -13.73 -16.17
C GLN A 587 25.23 -13.48 -17.19
N ALA A 588 25.37 -12.48 -18.06
CA ALA A 588 24.37 -12.19 -19.09
C ALA A 588 24.22 -13.32 -20.12
N ALA A 589 25.32 -13.95 -20.53
CA ALA A 589 25.36 -15.07 -21.46
C ALA A 589 24.70 -16.32 -20.86
N GLU A 590 24.92 -16.61 -19.57
CA GLU A 590 24.25 -17.69 -18.84
C GLU A 590 22.73 -17.47 -18.72
N LEU A 591 22.30 -16.21 -18.68
CA LEU A 591 20.89 -15.80 -18.76
C LEU A 591 20.34 -15.77 -20.20
N GLY A 592 21.13 -16.17 -21.20
CA GLY A 592 20.69 -16.32 -22.59
C GLY A 592 20.86 -15.09 -23.48
N HIS A 593 21.62 -14.07 -23.06
CA HIS A 593 21.83 -12.86 -23.87
C HIS A 593 22.84 -13.09 -25.00
N THR A 594 22.35 -13.10 -26.23
CA THR A 594 23.14 -13.46 -27.43
C THR A 594 24.34 -12.53 -27.66
N ASP A 595 24.18 -11.21 -27.56
CA ASP A 595 25.30 -10.28 -27.78
C ASP A 595 26.36 -10.39 -26.67
N ALA A 596 25.95 -10.80 -25.46
CA ALA A 596 26.89 -11.01 -24.37
C ALA A 596 27.71 -12.29 -24.58
N MET A 597 27.10 -13.35 -25.14
CA MET A 597 27.82 -14.55 -25.58
C MET A 597 28.85 -14.19 -26.65
N TYR A 598 28.47 -13.36 -27.62
CA TYR A 598 29.40 -12.87 -28.66
C TYR A 598 30.54 -12.03 -28.05
N ASN A 599 30.21 -11.02 -27.23
CA ASN A 599 31.20 -10.14 -26.60
C ASN A 599 32.15 -10.91 -25.67
N LEU A 600 31.65 -11.93 -24.97
CA LEU A 600 32.49 -12.86 -24.20
C LEU A 600 33.44 -13.64 -25.11
N GLY A 601 32.96 -14.16 -26.24
CA GLY A 601 33.79 -14.83 -27.24
C GLY A 601 34.91 -13.91 -27.77
N VAL A 602 34.60 -12.65 -28.06
CA VAL A 602 35.59 -11.63 -28.47
C VAL A 602 36.62 -11.42 -27.38
N LEU A 603 36.20 -11.16 -26.14
CA LEU A 603 37.09 -10.92 -25.00
C LEU A 603 38.00 -12.14 -24.72
N LEU A 604 37.47 -13.35 -24.83
CA LEU A 604 38.23 -14.58 -24.66
C LEU A 604 39.24 -14.80 -25.78
N THR A 605 38.89 -14.43 -27.02
CA THR A 605 39.82 -14.48 -28.15
C THR A 605 40.98 -13.52 -27.93
N ASP A 606 40.69 -12.28 -27.54
CA ASP A 606 41.69 -11.24 -27.29
C ASP A 606 42.62 -11.57 -26.12
N THR A 607 42.12 -12.35 -25.15
CA THR A 607 42.91 -12.86 -24.01
C THR A 607 43.60 -14.21 -24.27
N GLY A 608 43.50 -14.75 -25.50
CA GLY A 608 44.19 -15.97 -25.93
C GLY A 608 43.53 -17.29 -25.49
N ARG A 609 42.26 -17.26 -25.08
CA ARG A 609 41.46 -18.41 -24.61
C ARG A 609 40.54 -18.93 -25.73
N ALA A 610 41.13 -19.29 -26.87
CA ALA A 610 40.40 -19.63 -28.10
C ALA A 610 39.42 -20.81 -27.95
N GLU A 611 39.75 -21.83 -27.15
CA GLU A 611 38.84 -22.98 -26.94
C GLU A 611 37.54 -22.56 -26.24
N GLU A 612 37.64 -21.74 -25.19
CA GLU A 612 36.46 -21.21 -24.50
C GLU A 612 35.69 -20.20 -25.37
N ALA A 613 36.42 -19.40 -26.16
CA ALA A 613 35.81 -18.49 -27.13
C ALA A 613 34.97 -19.25 -28.16
N GLU A 614 35.46 -20.39 -28.68
CA GLU A 614 34.74 -21.25 -29.62
C GLU A 614 33.38 -21.67 -29.07
N ASP A 615 33.32 -22.10 -27.79
CA ASP A 615 32.09 -22.54 -27.15
C ASP A 615 31.05 -21.42 -27.06
N TRP A 616 31.48 -20.21 -26.71
CA TRP A 616 30.58 -19.05 -26.63
C TRP A 616 30.16 -18.52 -28.00
N TYR A 617 31.07 -18.48 -28.98
CA TYR A 617 30.69 -18.15 -30.35
C TYR A 617 29.72 -19.17 -30.94
N ARG A 618 29.90 -20.47 -30.69
CA ARG A 618 28.96 -21.51 -31.13
C ARG A 618 27.59 -21.29 -30.52
N LYS A 619 27.50 -21.01 -29.22
CA LYS A 619 26.21 -20.67 -28.57
C LYS A 619 25.55 -19.45 -29.21
N ALA A 620 26.28 -18.35 -29.42
CA ALA A 620 25.73 -17.14 -30.05
C ALA A 620 25.32 -17.39 -31.52
N ALA A 621 26.11 -18.15 -32.26
CA ALA A 621 25.86 -18.55 -33.65
C ALA A 621 24.62 -19.44 -33.77
N ASP A 622 24.42 -20.38 -32.85
CA ASP A 622 23.21 -21.21 -32.77
C ASP A 622 21.95 -20.37 -32.50
N HIS A 623 22.10 -19.20 -31.85
CA HIS A 623 21.05 -18.21 -31.65
C HIS A 623 20.92 -17.20 -32.82
N GLY A 624 21.65 -17.41 -33.92
CA GLY A 624 21.51 -16.62 -35.13
C GLY A 624 22.41 -15.38 -35.23
N HIS A 625 23.35 -15.16 -34.30
CA HIS A 625 24.21 -13.97 -34.33
C HIS A 625 25.21 -14.00 -35.50
N PRO A 626 25.14 -13.10 -36.49
CA PRO A 626 25.95 -13.18 -37.72
C PRO A 626 27.46 -13.03 -37.45
N ASP A 627 27.86 -12.04 -36.64
CA ASP A 627 29.27 -11.83 -36.31
C ASP A 627 29.87 -13.00 -35.51
N ALA A 628 29.08 -13.66 -34.66
CA ALA A 628 29.51 -14.85 -33.96
C ALA A 628 29.74 -16.02 -34.92
N MET A 629 28.88 -16.22 -35.93
CA MET A 629 29.09 -17.23 -36.97
C MET A 629 30.36 -16.94 -37.77
N TYR A 630 30.61 -15.67 -38.11
CA TYR A 630 31.80 -15.24 -38.83
C TYR A 630 33.07 -15.48 -38.00
N ASN A 631 33.09 -15.05 -36.73
CA ASN A 631 34.23 -15.22 -35.84
C ASN A 631 34.47 -16.70 -35.50
N LEU A 632 33.41 -17.49 -35.30
CA LEU A 632 33.51 -18.94 -35.14
C LEU A 632 34.17 -19.59 -36.36
N SER A 633 33.73 -19.21 -37.57
CA SER A 633 34.31 -19.74 -38.80
C SER A 633 35.81 -19.43 -38.91
N ASN A 634 36.23 -18.22 -38.56
CA ASN A 634 37.65 -17.86 -38.58
C ASN A 634 38.45 -18.67 -37.55
N LEU A 635 37.94 -18.82 -36.33
CA LEU A 635 38.58 -19.61 -35.27
C LEU A 635 38.69 -21.10 -35.67
N LEU A 636 37.67 -21.64 -36.33
CA LEU A 636 37.69 -23.01 -36.86
C LEU A 636 38.71 -23.18 -38.00
N VAL A 637 38.87 -22.19 -38.89
CA VAL A 637 39.91 -22.21 -39.92
C VAL A 637 41.31 -22.23 -39.28
N ASP A 638 41.53 -21.40 -38.28
CA ASP A 638 42.81 -21.34 -37.57
C ASP A 638 43.12 -22.65 -36.83
N ALA A 639 42.09 -23.34 -36.34
CA ALA A 639 42.16 -24.68 -35.77
C ALA A 639 42.26 -25.83 -36.82
N GLY A 640 42.23 -25.51 -38.13
CA GLY A 640 42.31 -26.49 -39.22
C GLY A 640 41.00 -27.23 -39.55
N ARG A 641 39.86 -26.83 -38.96
CA ARG A 641 38.52 -27.41 -39.17
C ARG A 641 37.77 -26.73 -40.32
N VAL A 642 38.36 -26.78 -41.51
CA VAL A 642 37.92 -25.99 -42.68
C VAL A 642 36.52 -26.36 -43.18
N GLU A 643 36.10 -27.63 -43.09
CA GLU A 643 34.77 -28.07 -43.52
C GLU A 643 33.67 -27.45 -42.65
N GLU A 644 33.80 -27.55 -41.33
CA GLU A 644 32.86 -26.95 -40.38
C GLU A 644 32.83 -25.41 -40.48
N ALA A 645 34.00 -24.80 -40.71
CA ALA A 645 34.08 -23.36 -40.95
C ALA A 645 33.31 -22.92 -42.21
N ALA A 646 33.28 -23.76 -43.26
CA ALA A 646 32.55 -23.47 -44.50
C ALA A 646 31.04 -23.52 -44.31
N GLU A 647 30.54 -24.43 -43.47
CA GLU A 647 29.12 -24.50 -43.09
C GLU A 647 28.66 -23.22 -42.39
N TRP A 648 29.43 -22.74 -41.41
CA TRP A 648 29.12 -21.49 -40.71
C TRP A 648 29.17 -20.27 -41.63
N ARG A 649 30.16 -20.17 -42.52
CA ARG A 649 30.21 -19.11 -43.56
C ARG A 649 29.03 -19.13 -44.52
N GLN A 650 28.49 -20.31 -44.81
CA GLN A 650 27.28 -20.40 -45.62
C GLN A 650 26.09 -19.82 -44.85
N ARG A 651 25.92 -20.20 -43.57
CA ARG A 651 24.86 -19.66 -42.71
C ARG A 651 24.95 -18.15 -42.52
N THR A 652 26.16 -17.58 -42.34
CA THR A 652 26.34 -16.13 -42.26
C THR A 652 25.81 -15.43 -43.52
N ARG A 653 26.17 -15.93 -44.71
CA ARG A 653 25.70 -15.36 -45.99
C ARG A 653 24.19 -15.50 -46.20
N GLU A 654 23.60 -16.59 -45.70
CA GLU A 654 22.14 -16.78 -45.73
C GLU A 654 21.44 -15.81 -44.79
N ALA A 655 22.02 -15.49 -43.62
CA ALA A 655 21.50 -14.50 -42.69
C ALA A 655 21.62 -13.07 -43.23
N GLU A 656 22.78 -12.69 -43.79
CA GLU A 656 23.03 -11.36 -44.36
C GLU A 656 22.24 -11.09 -45.65
N GLY A 657 21.86 -12.13 -46.40
CA GLY A 657 21.09 -12.01 -47.64
C GLY A 657 19.57 -11.95 -47.46
N ALA A 658 19.06 -12.03 -46.22
CA ALA A 658 17.65 -12.04 -45.89
C ALA A 658 17.11 -10.69 -45.34
N GLU A 659 17.99 -9.71 -45.11
CA GLU A 659 17.66 -8.30 -44.82
C GLU A 659 17.47 -7.48 -46.10
#